data_AF-A0A9W5TB39-F1
#
_entry.id   AF-A0A9W5TB39-F1
#
_cell.length_a   1.000
_cell.length_b   1.000
_cell.length_c   1.000
_cell.angle_alpha   90.00
_cell.angle_beta   90.00
_cell.angle_gamma   90.00
#
_symmetry.space_group_name_H-M   'P 1'
#
loop_
_entity.id
_entity.type
_entity.pdbx_description
1 polymer ?
#
loop_
_entity_poly.entity_id
_entity_poly.type
_entity_poly.pdbx_seq_one_letter_code
_entity_poly.pdbx_strand_id
1 'polypeptide(L)'
;MRVRNFNVYLREQGLLRGGHLNVLRGMRVGIDAVYFFRSLKGICDPVSEVGGSLPPTFASVVEDNVAQLEKLGIQPLFVFEGMQSKSHLLLSAQLMTLSVAEGWLAYAKGDLSNAIGKFLQNSLIFSEDLIQVLIKLLKDMGKSVVRCPYLAAAQLSYFCAEGTVDAILGPPSLMLFGVPRCIVSVDFPKGAFEWVELKEVLQRLEITHSQLVDVCLLAGTEHCLSFPTQSAFSFAHCVDMIKQGPIAKHLAQVSQREALGDYVDGYCLTKALVTYPLVLDKTRKVRPLQKGAKIPMDYYKIVGTKIPQGIYHLLGQCVISPKIPVALATGEWIDDFSLTDTVELRELLQDSREYKCRALGLAVFKLDPTYQARQIRFQGHVTFIKGHPPIKQNAVAVIPNTCSTRMLSQRALAELVVEMNRQNKKTVDPEFILAWHLKLGTKMLKEVTPPMASEAIVNMFGTHTENEKHIREEIYRANFWSIMLDNLGYFARMGGATAFGKVLSNSGLGMNGILFIEMLKFGLFTGDEFEIPHDAPISSEVILKYRGNLPQDVFEVINLVSRVACLHPAIVDGGHWRGEIDYLLANYMAHIRVLKRSFNYLVEGTLILMGGLTDGVEPPYMLETNCFMAIVIKWLLVHEYETQSSGKTTSGANSSTNLVELAKNKFPNISDLKANLQDFAKFWMNISALLHALQTYVHVEALEIFEKGTKMLKTSLGHFGVTM
;
A
#
# COMPACT_ATOMS: atom_id res chain seq x y z
N MET A 1 -14.36 4.58 9.30
CA MET A 1 -15.68 3.95 9.60
C MET A 1 -16.83 4.57 8.79
N ARG A 2 -17.31 3.91 7.74
CA ARG A 2 -18.54 4.28 7.00
C ARG A 2 -19.77 3.49 7.49
N VAL A 3 -20.97 4.01 7.20
CA VAL A 3 -22.25 3.38 7.53
C VAL A 3 -23.08 3.23 6.26
N ARG A 4 -23.62 2.03 6.01
CA ARG A 4 -24.37 1.70 4.79
C ARG A 4 -25.59 2.62 4.62
N ASN A 5 -25.71 3.26 3.45
CA ASN A 5 -26.77 4.20 3.04
C ASN A 5 -27.09 5.36 3.99
N PHE A 6 -26.28 5.63 5.02
CA PHE A 6 -26.61 6.68 5.98
C PHE A 6 -26.60 8.07 5.33
N ASN A 7 -25.59 8.39 4.51
CA ASN A 7 -25.52 9.67 3.79
C ASN A 7 -26.67 9.84 2.78
N VAL A 8 -27.06 8.76 2.11
CA VAL A 8 -28.21 8.75 1.18
C VAL A 8 -29.49 9.07 1.94
N TYR A 9 -29.71 8.39 3.06
CA TYR A 9 -30.87 8.63 3.91
C TYR A 9 -30.93 10.06 4.46
N LEU A 10 -29.80 10.64 4.90
CA LEU A 10 -29.73 12.03 5.35
C LEU A 10 -30.16 13.01 4.24
N ARG A 11 -29.74 12.76 2.99
CA ARG A 11 -30.12 13.57 1.84
C ARG A 11 -31.61 13.45 1.54
N GLU A 12 -32.14 12.23 1.52
CA GLU A 12 -33.58 11.95 1.28
C GLU A 12 -34.48 12.58 2.35
N GLN A 13 -34.01 12.67 3.60
CA GLN A 13 -34.73 13.34 4.69
C GLN A 13 -34.56 14.87 4.72
N GLY A 14 -33.78 15.45 3.79
CA GLY A 14 -33.52 16.89 3.75
C GLY A 14 -32.69 17.39 4.94
N LEU A 15 -31.86 16.53 5.54
CA LEU A 15 -31.03 16.84 6.70
C LEU A 15 -29.63 17.37 6.32
N LEU A 16 -29.29 17.37 5.04
CA LEU A 16 -28.06 17.97 4.53
C LEU A 16 -28.31 19.45 4.22
N ARG A 17 -27.54 20.32 4.86
CA ARG A 17 -27.57 21.77 4.63
C ARG A 17 -26.46 22.17 3.66
N GLY A 18 -26.71 23.20 2.85
CA GLY A 18 -25.74 23.73 1.88
C GLY A 18 -25.25 25.13 2.28
N GLY A 19 -23.98 25.42 1.99
CA GLY A 19 -23.34 26.70 2.34
C GLY A 19 -22.19 27.04 1.40
N HIS A 20 -21.76 28.30 1.43
CA HIS A 20 -20.70 28.80 0.55
C HIS A 20 -19.31 28.59 1.18
N LEU A 21 -18.34 28.09 0.40
CA LEU A 21 -17.00 27.73 0.88
C LEU A 21 -16.23 28.88 1.54
N ASN A 22 -16.51 30.13 1.17
CA ASN A 22 -15.97 31.32 1.86
C ASN A 22 -16.18 31.32 3.37
N VAL A 23 -17.19 30.62 3.90
CA VAL A 23 -17.40 30.48 5.35
C VAL A 23 -16.23 29.76 6.01
N LEU A 24 -15.54 28.86 5.29
CA LEU A 24 -14.39 28.10 5.78
C LEU A 24 -13.05 28.84 5.63
N ARG A 25 -13.06 30.05 5.07
CA ARG A 25 -11.83 30.82 4.82
C ARG A 25 -11.12 31.15 6.14
N GLY A 26 -9.84 30.82 6.21
CA GLY A 26 -9.01 31.01 7.41
C GLY A 26 -9.23 29.95 8.49
N MET A 27 -10.18 29.03 8.32
CA MET A 27 -10.40 27.94 9.26
C MET A 27 -9.36 26.83 9.06
N ARG A 28 -8.97 26.22 10.16
CA ARG A 28 -8.25 24.96 10.17
C ARG A 28 -9.24 23.80 10.16
N VAL A 29 -9.30 23.08 9.05
CA VAL A 29 -10.26 22.00 8.84
C VAL A 29 -9.56 20.66 9.07
N GLY A 30 -10.06 19.88 10.02
CA GLY A 30 -9.66 18.48 10.19
C GLY A 30 -10.36 17.61 9.15
N ILE A 31 -9.59 16.88 8.34
CA ILE A 31 -10.11 16.12 7.21
C ILE A 31 -9.84 14.63 7.44
N ASP A 32 -10.89 13.80 7.41
CA ASP A 32 -10.73 12.35 7.21
C ASP A 32 -10.17 12.13 5.79
N ALA A 33 -8.87 11.84 5.71
CA ALA A 33 -8.12 11.88 4.46
C ALA A 33 -8.67 10.88 3.44
N VAL A 34 -8.85 9.62 3.86
CA VAL A 34 -9.33 8.55 2.97
C VAL A 34 -10.75 8.85 2.50
N TYR A 35 -11.63 9.34 3.38
CA TYR A 35 -12.98 9.73 2.97
C TYR A 35 -12.97 10.86 1.93
N PHE A 36 -12.17 11.90 2.16
CA PHE A 36 -12.07 13.06 1.27
C PHE A 36 -11.55 12.66 -0.11
N PHE A 37 -10.36 12.05 -0.19
CA PHE A 37 -9.73 11.74 -1.48
C PHE A 37 -10.53 10.72 -2.27
N ARG A 38 -11.10 9.70 -1.63
CA ARG A 38 -11.98 8.71 -2.29
C ARG A 38 -13.25 9.34 -2.91
N SER A 39 -13.69 10.49 -2.41
CA SER A 39 -14.89 11.17 -2.93
C SER A 39 -14.61 12.02 -4.18
N LEU A 40 -13.34 12.24 -4.52
CA LEU A 40 -12.94 13.10 -5.63
C LEU A 40 -13.17 12.43 -6.98
N LYS A 41 -13.69 13.19 -7.94
CA LYS A 41 -13.87 12.69 -9.31
C LYS A 41 -12.51 12.45 -9.95
N GLY A 42 -12.37 11.28 -10.58
CA GLY A 42 -11.17 10.91 -11.32
C GLY A 42 -10.01 10.39 -10.49
N ILE A 43 -10.10 10.36 -9.16
CA ILE A 43 -9.05 9.78 -8.29
C ILE A 43 -8.86 8.28 -8.54
N CYS A 44 -9.95 7.60 -8.90
CA CYS A 44 -9.97 6.17 -9.23
C CYS A 44 -9.98 5.97 -10.73
N ASP A 45 -9.31 4.91 -11.16
CA ASP A 45 -9.30 4.42 -12.53
C ASP A 45 -9.43 2.89 -12.49
N PRO A 46 -10.66 2.36 -12.64
CA PRO A 46 -10.91 0.94 -12.42
C PRO A 46 -10.12 -0.01 -13.29
N VAL A 47 -9.80 0.41 -14.50
CA VAL A 47 -9.04 -0.40 -15.46
C VAL A 47 -7.59 -0.48 -15.00
N SER A 48 -6.96 0.66 -14.70
CA SER A 48 -5.56 0.68 -14.26
C SER A 48 -5.34 -0.04 -12.92
N GLU A 49 -6.26 0.12 -11.95
CA GLU A 49 -6.12 -0.43 -10.61
C GLU A 49 -6.22 -1.96 -10.61
N VAL A 50 -7.22 -2.52 -11.32
CA VAL A 50 -7.35 -3.96 -11.52
C VAL A 50 -6.20 -4.49 -12.38
N GLY A 51 -5.69 -3.69 -13.32
CA GLY A 51 -4.47 -3.96 -14.08
C GLY A 51 -3.18 -3.96 -13.25
N GLY A 52 -3.24 -3.68 -11.94
CA GLY A 52 -2.09 -3.70 -11.05
C GLY A 52 -1.26 -2.41 -11.06
N SER A 53 -1.82 -1.29 -11.53
CA SER A 53 -1.13 -0.01 -11.66
C SER A 53 -1.70 1.08 -10.76
N LEU A 54 -0.84 2.00 -10.32
CA LEU A 54 -1.29 3.30 -9.80
C LEU A 54 -2.02 4.09 -10.90
N PRO A 55 -3.23 4.64 -10.65
CA PRO A 55 -3.93 5.48 -11.62
C PRO A 55 -3.07 6.67 -12.09
N PRO A 56 -2.99 6.96 -13.40
CA PRO A 56 -2.23 8.11 -13.89
C PRO A 56 -2.75 9.46 -13.35
N THR A 57 -4.05 9.51 -13.08
CA THR A 57 -4.75 10.69 -12.56
C THR A 57 -4.48 10.95 -11.07
N PHE A 58 -3.91 10.00 -10.34
CA PHE A 58 -3.90 10.03 -8.87
C PHE A 58 -3.19 11.27 -8.32
N ALA A 59 -1.97 11.53 -8.80
CA ALA A 59 -1.16 12.65 -8.31
C ALA A 59 -1.81 14.01 -8.64
N SER A 60 -2.21 14.22 -9.91
CA SER A 60 -2.80 15.49 -10.34
C SER A 60 -4.13 15.77 -9.64
N VAL A 61 -4.98 14.77 -9.43
CA VAL A 61 -6.24 14.96 -8.69
C VAL A 61 -5.98 15.34 -7.24
N VAL A 62 -4.99 14.73 -6.57
CA VAL A 62 -4.62 15.12 -5.20
C VAL A 62 -4.09 16.56 -5.17
N GLU A 63 -3.14 16.87 -6.05
CA GLU A 63 -2.49 18.19 -6.13
C GLU A 63 -3.50 19.30 -6.40
N ASP A 64 -4.36 19.13 -7.40
CA ASP A 64 -5.37 20.11 -7.79
C ASP A 64 -6.35 20.40 -6.65
N ASN A 65 -6.87 19.36 -5.99
CA ASN A 65 -7.86 19.53 -4.92
C ASN A 65 -7.24 20.11 -3.65
N VAL A 66 -5.99 19.79 -3.35
CA VAL A 66 -5.25 20.45 -2.28
C VAL A 66 -5.01 21.93 -2.62
N ALA A 67 -4.63 22.26 -3.85
CA ALA A 67 -4.47 23.65 -4.29
C ALA A 67 -5.78 24.45 -4.20
N GLN A 68 -6.94 23.84 -4.47
CA GLN A 68 -8.23 24.50 -4.27
C GLN A 68 -8.48 24.87 -2.79
N LEU A 69 -8.16 23.97 -1.85
CA LEU A 69 -8.28 24.26 -0.41
C LEU A 69 -7.41 25.47 -0.03
N GLU A 70 -6.16 25.50 -0.51
CA GLU A 70 -5.23 26.60 -0.25
C GLU A 70 -5.68 27.93 -0.85
N LYS A 71 -6.19 27.91 -2.08
CA LYS A 71 -6.75 29.08 -2.76
C LYS A 71 -7.91 29.70 -1.97
N LEU A 72 -8.69 28.87 -1.28
CA LEU A 72 -9.78 29.31 -0.40
C LEU A 72 -9.29 29.76 0.99
N GLY A 73 -7.99 29.66 1.27
CA GLY A 73 -7.40 29.97 2.57
C GLY A 73 -7.80 28.96 3.66
N ILE A 74 -8.21 27.76 3.28
CA ILE A 74 -8.50 26.66 4.22
C ILE A 74 -7.17 26.02 4.62
N GLN A 75 -6.96 25.77 5.91
CA GLN A 75 -5.76 25.10 6.41
C GLN A 75 -6.09 23.62 6.71
N PRO A 76 -5.81 22.68 5.79
CA PRO A 76 -6.16 21.28 6.00
C PRO A 76 -5.22 20.59 7.00
N LEU A 77 -5.79 19.82 7.92
CA LEU A 77 -5.11 18.78 8.68
C LEU A 77 -5.66 17.42 8.26
N PHE A 78 -4.89 16.67 7.47
CA PHE A 78 -5.28 15.36 6.99
C PHE A 78 -5.04 14.29 8.05
N VAL A 79 -6.10 13.63 8.49
CA VAL A 79 -6.08 12.57 9.50
C VAL A 79 -6.28 11.21 8.81
N PHE A 80 -5.30 10.34 8.99
CA PHE A 80 -5.30 8.96 8.50
C PHE A 80 -5.67 7.99 9.62
N GLU A 81 -6.38 6.92 9.26
CA GLU A 81 -6.74 5.85 10.19
C GLU A 81 -5.51 5.04 10.62
N GLY A 82 -5.50 4.63 11.88
CA GLY A 82 -4.40 3.93 12.52
C GLY A 82 -4.54 2.42 12.50
N MET A 83 -4.23 1.81 13.64
CA MET A 83 -4.41 0.37 13.84
C MET A 83 -5.91 0.04 13.83
N GLN A 84 -6.29 -0.93 13.02
CA GLN A 84 -7.65 -1.46 12.99
C GLN A 84 -7.72 -2.78 13.78
N SER A 85 -8.83 -3.02 14.48
CA SER A 85 -9.10 -4.31 15.11
C SER A 85 -9.39 -5.38 14.05
N LYS A 86 -9.44 -6.66 14.48
CA LYS A 86 -9.98 -7.72 13.62
C LYS A 86 -11.38 -7.32 13.17
N SER A 87 -11.56 -7.25 11.86
CA SER A 87 -12.77 -6.80 11.18
C SER A 87 -13.31 -7.93 10.30
N HIS A 88 -14.57 -7.82 9.89
CA HIS A 88 -15.17 -8.72 8.90
C HIS A 88 -14.67 -8.45 7.46
N LEU A 89 -13.45 -7.90 7.30
CA LEU A 89 -12.84 -7.54 6.01
C LEU A 89 -12.81 -8.69 5.02
N LEU A 90 -12.80 -9.94 5.50
CA LEU A 90 -12.77 -11.13 4.66
C LEU A 90 -14.04 -11.27 3.80
N LEU A 91 -15.20 -10.85 4.28
CA LEU A 91 -16.42 -10.93 3.46
C LEU A 91 -16.40 -9.88 2.35
N SER A 92 -15.98 -8.64 2.65
CA SER A 92 -15.80 -7.63 1.62
C SER A 92 -14.74 -8.05 0.61
N ALA A 93 -13.60 -8.59 1.07
CA ALA A 93 -12.54 -9.11 0.22
C ALA A 93 -13.08 -10.19 -0.73
N GLN A 94 -13.85 -11.15 -0.20
CA GLN A 94 -14.48 -12.18 -1.01
C GLN A 94 -15.38 -11.61 -2.11
N LEU A 95 -16.29 -10.69 -1.78
CA LEU A 95 -17.21 -10.09 -2.75
C LEU A 95 -16.45 -9.35 -3.85
N MET A 96 -15.37 -8.65 -3.50
CA MET A 96 -14.54 -7.92 -4.46
C MET A 96 -13.75 -8.87 -5.36
N THR A 97 -13.09 -9.89 -4.81
CA THR A 97 -12.33 -10.87 -5.59
C THR A 97 -13.24 -11.58 -6.60
N LEU A 98 -14.46 -11.97 -6.19
CA LEU A 98 -15.44 -12.59 -7.09
C LEU A 98 -15.91 -11.62 -8.18
N SER A 99 -16.21 -10.36 -7.82
CA SER A 99 -16.65 -9.34 -8.79
C SER A 99 -15.55 -9.02 -9.81
N VAL A 100 -14.30 -8.89 -9.38
CA VAL A 100 -13.14 -8.64 -10.26
C VAL A 100 -12.89 -9.83 -11.19
N ALA A 101 -13.04 -11.07 -10.71
CA ALA A 101 -12.93 -12.26 -11.57
C ALA A 101 -14.01 -12.28 -12.68
N GLU A 102 -15.27 -11.95 -12.34
CA GLU A 102 -16.34 -11.77 -13.33
C GLU A 102 -16.03 -10.63 -14.32
N GLY A 103 -15.45 -9.52 -13.83
CA GLY A 103 -15.02 -8.40 -14.65
C GLY A 103 -13.93 -8.77 -15.65
N TRP A 104 -12.94 -9.57 -15.24
CA TRP A 104 -11.90 -10.07 -16.13
C TRP A 104 -12.45 -10.98 -17.24
N LEU A 105 -13.45 -11.81 -16.93
CA LEU A 105 -14.13 -12.62 -17.94
C LEU A 105 -14.89 -11.76 -18.95
N ALA A 106 -15.62 -10.74 -18.49
CA ALA A 106 -16.30 -9.79 -19.37
C ALA A 106 -15.30 -9.03 -20.26
N TYR A 107 -14.19 -8.57 -19.68
CA TYR A 107 -13.11 -7.90 -20.41
C TYR A 107 -12.44 -8.85 -21.42
N ALA A 108 -12.27 -10.12 -21.06
CA ALA A 108 -11.75 -11.14 -21.96
C ALA A 108 -12.63 -11.28 -23.22
N LYS A 109 -13.96 -11.27 -23.03
CA LYS A 109 -14.98 -11.36 -24.09
C LYS A 109 -15.21 -10.07 -24.89
N GLY A 110 -14.58 -8.96 -24.51
CA GLY A 110 -14.78 -7.65 -25.15
C GLY A 110 -16.00 -6.88 -24.65
N ASP A 111 -16.69 -7.36 -23.60
CA ASP A 111 -17.79 -6.65 -22.94
C ASP A 111 -17.24 -5.63 -21.92
N LEU A 112 -16.69 -4.53 -22.45
CA LEU A 112 -16.00 -3.51 -21.66
C LEU A 112 -16.92 -2.80 -20.65
N SER A 113 -18.18 -2.55 -21.03
CA SER A 113 -19.13 -1.84 -20.17
C SER A 113 -19.43 -2.63 -18.89
N ASN A 114 -19.68 -3.93 -19.02
CA ASN A 114 -19.90 -4.81 -17.88
C ASN A 114 -18.63 -4.99 -17.05
N ALA A 115 -17.48 -5.17 -17.72
CA ALA A 115 -16.18 -5.29 -17.05
C ALA A 115 -15.88 -4.08 -16.15
N ILE A 116 -16.03 -2.85 -16.68
CA ILE A 116 -15.81 -1.61 -15.92
C ILE A 116 -16.79 -1.52 -14.73
N GLY A 117 -18.06 -1.89 -14.94
CA GLY A 117 -19.06 -1.91 -13.87
C GLY A 117 -18.69 -2.85 -12.71
N LYS A 118 -18.05 -3.98 -13.01
CA LYS A 118 -17.53 -4.93 -12.02
C LYS A 118 -16.27 -4.41 -11.33
N PHE A 119 -15.30 -3.89 -12.11
CA PHE A 119 -14.04 -3.35 -11.57
C PHE A 119 -14.26 -2.18 -10.61
N LEU A 120 -15.20 -1.28 -10.92
CA LEU A 120 -15.48 -0.08 -10.12
C LEU A 120 -15.88 -0.40 -8.66
N GLN A 121 -16.45 -1.59 -8.41
CA GLN A 121 -16.81 -2.01 -7.05
C GLN A 121 -15.57 -2.15 -6.15
N ASN A 122 -14.40 -2.46 -6.73
CA ASN A 122 -13.13 -2.61 -6.05
C ASN A 122 -12.32 -1.30 -6.01
N SER A 123 -12.35 -0.50 -7.08
CA SER A 123 -11.50 0.69 -7.28
C SER A 123 -11.68 1.80 -6.26
N LEU A 124 -12.67 1.67 -5.39
CA LEU A 124 -12.93 2.64 -4.34
C LEU A 124 -12.13 2.35 -3.07
N ILE A 125 -11.33 1.27 -2.99
CA ILE A 125 -10.55 0.95 -1.79
C ILE A 125 -9.17 1.56 -1.84
N PHE A 126 -8.87 2.39 -0.84
CA PHE A 126 -7.52 2.85 -0.57
C PHE A 126 -6.77 1.74 0.18
N SER A 127 -5.88 1.05 -0.53
CA SER A 127 -4.92 0.12 0.09
C SER A 127 -3.91 0.88 0.96
N GLU A 128 -3.21 0.18 1.84
CA GLU A 128 -2.11 0.81 2.60
C GLU A 128 -0.97 1.30 1.69
N ASP A 129 -0.73 0.62 0.56
CA ASP A 129 0.25 1.08 -0.43
C ASP A 129 -0.15 2.45 -1.00
N LEU A 130 -1.43 2.60 -1.38
CA LEU A 130 -1.96 3.86 -1.91
C LEU A 130 -1.99 4.96 -0.85
N ILE A 131 -2.31 4.62 0.40
CA ILE A 131 -2.23 5.55 1.54
C ILE A 131 -0.80 6.05 1.72
N GLN A 132 0.21 5.19 1.55
CA GLN A 132 1.61 5.58 1.65
C GLN A 132 2.01 6.55 0.52
N VAL A 133 1.55 6.31 -0.72
CA VAL A 133 1.74 7.25 -1.84
C VAL A 133 1.08 8.60 -1.52
N LEU A 134 -0.16 8.60 -1.04
CA LEU A 134 -0.89 9.82 -0.68
C LEU A 134 -0.19 10.60 0.44
N ILE A 135 0.27 9.92 1.49
CA ILE A 135 1.01 10.54 2.59
C ILE A 135 2.29 11.19 2.07
N LYS A 136 3.05 10.50 1.20
CA LYS A 136 4.27 11.06 0.59
C LYS A 136 3.93 12.33 -0.19
N LEU A 137 2.96 12.26 -1.09
CA LEU A 137 2.56 13.40 -1.91
C LEU A 137 2.15 14.61 -1.07
N LEU A 138 1.32 14.39 -0.03
CA LEU A 138 0.91 15.47 0.88
C LEU A 138 2.08 16.07 1.66
N LYS A 139 3.04 15.24 2.10
CA LYS A 139 4.26 15.72 2.79
C LYS A 139 5.15 16.53 1.85
N ASP A 140 5.31 16.10 0.60
CA ASP A 140 6.10 16.81 -0.41
C ASP A 140 5.50 18.18 -0.74
N MET A 141 4.17 18.29 -0.70
CA MET A 141 3.43 19.55 -0.80
C MET A 141 3.44 20.40 0.49
N GLY A 142 4.16 19.96 1.54
CA GLY A 142 4.24 20.65 2.83
C GLY A 142 2.96 20.63 3.67
N LYS A 143 2.04 19.68 3.43
CA LYS A 143 0.74 19.62 4.11
C LYS A 143 0.83 18.90 5.45
N SER A 144 -0.01 19.35 6.39
CA SER A 144 -0.12 18.74 7.72
C SER A 144 -0.84 17.40 7.64
N VAL A 145 -0.12 16.32 7.95
CA VAL A 145 -0.66 14.96 8.02
C VAL A 145 -0.45 14.37 9.42
N VAL A 146 -1.40 13.56 9.87
CA VAL A 146 -1.29 12.79 11.12
C VAL A 146 -1.97 11.45 10.97
N ARG A 147 -1.36 10.39 11.49
CA ARG A 147 -2.02 9.09 11.60
C ARG A 147 -2.49 8.90 13.03
N CYS A 148 -3.78 8.63 13.23
CA CYS A 148 -4.30 8.40 14.56
C CYS A 148 -3.86 6.99 15.07
N PRO A 149 -4.01 6.68 16.37
CA PRO A 149 -3.62 5.36 16.87
C PRO A 149 -4.61 4.28 16.43
N TYR A 150 -5.89 4.63 16.26
CA TYR A 150 -6.98 3.73 15.90
C TYR A 150 -7.93 4.41 14.89
N LEU A 151 -9.07 4.96 15.34
CA LEU A 151 -10.11 5.49 14.45
C LEU A 151 -9.91 6.98 14.13
N ALA A 152 -9.93 7.34 12.85
CA ALA A 152 -9.80 8.74 12.41
C ALA A 152 -10.93 9.63 12.96
N ALA A 153 -12.16 9.10 12.97
CA ALA A 153 -13.33 9.80 13.49
C ALA A 153 -13.21 10.19 14.98
N ALA A 154 -12.67 9.29 15.81
CA ALA A 154 -12.40 9.57 17.21
C ALA A 154 -11.32 10.65 17.39
N GLN A 155 -10.24 10.57 16.60
CA GLN A 155 -9.15 11.53 16.65
C GLN A 155 -9.59 12.93 16.20
N LEU A 156 -10.41 13.03 15.15
CA LEU A 156 -11.00 14.28 14.68
C LEU A 156 -11.93 14.89 15.73
N SER A 157 -12.76 14.07 16.38
CA SER A 157 -13.60 14.50 17.51
C SER A 157 -12.75 15.09 18.65
N TYR A 158 -11.64 14.42 19.00
CA TYR A 158 -10.68 14.93 19.98
C TYR A 158 -10.06 16.28 19.55
N PHE A 159 -9.62 16.39 18.30
CA PHE A 159 -9.01 17.63 17.80
C PHE A 159 -9.97 18.81 17.82
N CYS A 160 -11.24 18.60 17.46
CA CYS A 160 -12.26 19.63 17.52
C CYS A 160 -12.57 20.03 18.98
N ALA A 161 -12.75 19.06 19.89
CA ALA A 161 -13.01 19.33 21.30
C ALA A 161 -11.88 20.11 22.00
N GLU A 162 -10.64 19.94 21.53
CA GLU A 162 -9.45 20.60 22.07
C GLU A 162 -9.05 21.90 21.34
N GLY A 163 -9.88 22.37 20.41
CA GLY A 163 -9.63 23.58 19.62
C GLY A 163 -8.42 23.46 18.67
N THR A 164 -8.03 22.23 18.30
CA THR A 164 -6.94 22.00 17.33
C THR A 164 -7.42 22.28 15.90
N VAL A 165 -8.71 22.07 15.61
CA VAL A 165 -9.37 22.32 14.33
C VAL A 165 -10.72 23.01 14.58
N ASP A 166 -11.14 23.86 13.65
CA ASP A 166 -12.38 24.65 13.74
C ASP A 166 -13.60 23.91 13.18
N ALA A 167 -13.37 23.06 12.17
CA ALA A 167 -14.39 22.26 11.52
C ALA A 167 -13.84 20.88 11.13
N ILE A 168 -14.74 19.91 10.94
CA ILE A 168 -14.39 18.55 10.52
C ILE A 168 -15.07 18.23 9.18
N LEU A 169 -14.28 17.76 8.22
CA LEU A 169 -14.72 17.17 6.96
C LEU A 169 -14.53 15.65 7.02
N GLY A 170 -15.60 14.89 6.82
CA GLY A 170 -15.54 13.44 6.88
C GLY A 170 -16.91 12.76 6.77
N PRO A 171 -16.98 11.43 6.96
CA PRO A 171 -18.23 10.70 6.85
C PRO A 171 -19.22 11.10 7.96
N PRO A 172 -20.55 11.04 7.70
CA PRO A 172 -21.57 11.35 8.72
C PRO A 172 -21.46 10.52 10.01
N SER A 173 -20.78 9.37 9.97
CA SER A 173 -20.49 8.54 11.14
C SER A 173 -19.60 9.22 12.20
N LEU A 174 -18.98 10.37 11.90
CA LEU A 174 -18.37 11.25 12.89
C LEU A 174 -19.33 11.60 14.04
N MET A 175 -20.63 11.69 13.75
CA MET A 175 -21.69 11.92 14.74
C MET A 175 -21.73 10.84 15.83
N LEU A 176 -21.30 9.61 15.54
CA LEU A 176 -21.23 8.52 16.52
C LEU A 176 -20.22 8.81 17.64
N PHE A 177 -19.24 9.68 17.38
CA PHE A 177 -18.22 10.13 18.33
C PHE A 177 -18.55 11.49 18.96
N GLY A 178 -19.81 11.93 18.85
CA GLY A 178 -20.32 13.16 19.47
C GLY A 178 -19.98 14.43 18.71
N VAL A 179 -19.53 14.35 17.46
CA VAL A 179 -19.25 15.54 16.64
C VAL A 179 -20.56 16.29 16.34
N PRO A 180 -20.67 17.58 16.72
CA PRO A 180 -21.94 18.32 16.60
C PRO A 180 -22.28 18.69 15.17
N ARG A 181 -21.29 19.06 14.34
CA ARG A 181 -21.45 19.40 12.92
C ARG A 181 -20.37 18.72 12.11
N CYS A 182 -20.76 18.08 11.01
CA CYS A 182 -19.84 17.39 10.11
C CYS A 182 -20.04 17.93 8.70
N ILE A 183 -18.98 18.45 8.08
CA ILE A 183 -18.97 18.72 6.65
C ILE A 183 -18.85 17.35 5.95
N VAL A 184 -19.76 17.05 5.02
CA VAL A 184 -19.84 15.73 4.38
C VAL A 184 -19.43 15.77 2.91
N SER A 185 -19.48 16.93 2.27
CA SER A 185 -19.05 17.09 0.88
C SER A 185 -18.59 18.51 0.60
N VAL A 186 -17.66 18.65 -0.34
CA VAL A 186 -17.17 19.93 -0.86
C VAL A 186 -17.24 19.88 -2.38
N ASP A 187 -17.83 20.89 -2.99
CA ASP A 187 -17.96 21.07 -4.44
C ASP A 187 -17.22 22.37 -4.82
N PHE A 188 -15.93 22.24 -5.16
CA PHE A 188 -15.09 23.38 -5.52
C PHE A 188 -15.62 24.15 -6.75
N PRO A 189 -16.05 23.50 -7.86
CA PRO A 189 -16.64 24.21 -9.00
C PRO A 189 -17.85 25.08 -8.64
N LYS A 190 -18.71 24.64 -7.72
CA LYS A 190 -19.87 25.42 -7.28
C LYS A 190 -19.57 26.39 -6.12
N GLY A 191 -18.35 26.36 -5.57
CA GLY A 191 -18.02 27.14 -4.39
C GLY A 191 -18.85 26.76 -3.16
N ALA A 192 -19.35 25.52 -3.09
CA ALA A 192 -20.33 25.09 -2.10
C ALA A 192 -19.86 23.87 -1.28
N PHE A 193 -20.41 23.71 -0.08
CA PHE A 193 -20.22 22.51 0.74
C PHE A 193 -21.54 22.09 1.39
N GLU A 194 -21.64 20.80 1.74
CA GLU A 194 -22.76 20.26 2.51
C GLU A 194 -22.31 19.87 3.92
N TRP A 195 -23.17 20.10 4.92
CA TRP A 195 -22.95 19.61 6.28
C TRP A 195 -24.23 19.03 6.90
N VAL A 196 -24.03 18.26 7.97
CA VAL A 196 -25.09 17.69 8.80
C VAL A 196 -24.87 18.06 10.27
N GLU A 197 -25.97 18.27 11.00
CA GLU A 197 -25.95 18.60 12.43
C GLU A 197 -26.55 17.46 13.27
N LEU A 198 -25.80 16.96 14.24
CA LEU A 198 -26.20 15.83 15.08
C LEU A 198 -27.53 16.10 15.79
N LYS A 199 -27.71 17.30 16.33
CA LYS A 199 -28.94 17.68 17.06
C LYS A 199 -30.18 17.56 16.19
N GLU A 200 -30.10 17.96 14.93
CA GLU A 200 -31.23 17.92 13.99
C GLU A 200 -31.56 16.50 13.56
N VAL A 201 -30.53 15.67 13.35
CA VAL A 201 -30.72 14.25 13.07
C VAL A 201 -31.45 13.57 14.24
N LEU A 202 -31.00 13.78 15.48
CA LEU A 202 -31.63 13.19 16.65
C LEU A 202 -33.08 13.67 16.84
N GLN A 203 -33.35 14.95 16.61
CA GLN A 203 -34.70 15.52 16.71
C GLN A 203 -35.62 14.98 15.62
N ARG A 204 -35.19 14.98 14.35
CA ARG A 204 -35.97 14.51 13.21
C ARG A 204 -36.29 13.02 13.31
N LEU A 205 -35.35 12.23 13.83
CA LEU A 205 -35.53 10.80 14.00
C LEU A 205 -36.18 10.46 15.34
N GLU A 206 -36.33 11.41 16.28
CA GLU A 206 -36.86 11.17 17.63
C GLU A 206 -36.14 10.03 18.36
N ILE A 207 -34.81 10.04 18.30
CA ILE A 207 -33.95 9.04 18.95
C ILE A 207 -32.85 9.70 19.76
N THR A 208 -32.33 8.98 20.75
CA THR A 208 -31.15 9.38 21.51
C THR A 208 -29.86 9.13 20.74
N HIS A 209 -28.75 9.75 21.17
CA HIS A 209 -27.42 9.49 20.59
C HIS A 209 -27.03 8.00 20.67
N SER A 210 -27.29 7.33 21.79
CA SER A 210 -27.03 5.89 21.94
C SER A 210 -27.87 5.06 20.96
N GLN A 211 -29.12 5.44 20.70
CA GLN A 211 -29.95 4.76 19.72
C GLN A 211 -29.45 5.01 18.29
N LEU A 212 -28.95 6.21 17.97
CA LEU A 212 -28.33 6.47 16.67
C LEU A 212 -27.12 5.57 16.42
N VAL A 213 -26.29 5.32 17.45
CA VAL A 213 -25.20 4.34 17.37
C VAL A 213 -25.75 2.97 17.01
N ASP A 214 -26.75 2.48 17.74
CA ASP A 214 -27.34 1.17 17.48
C ASP A 214 -27.98 1.07 16.08
N VAL A 215 -28.65 2.13 15.60
CA VAL A 215 -29.18 2.22 14.22
C VAL A 215 -28.06 2.10 13.18
N CYS A 216 -26.96 2.84 13.35
CA CYS A 216 -25.84 2.79 12.40
C CYS A 216 -25.14 1.43 12.41
N LEU A 217 -25.06 0.76 13.56
CA LEU A 217 -24.51 -0.60 13.66
C LEU A 217 -25.45 -1.64 13.04
N LEU A 218 -26.76 -1.54 13.23
CA LEU A 218 -27.76 -2.35 12.51
C LEU A 218 -27.64 -2.18 10.99
N ALA A 219 -27.41 -0.94 10.54
CA ALA A 219 -27.26 -0.64 9.12
C ALA A 219 -26.05 -1.35 8.50
N GLY A 220 -25.02 -1.61 9.30
CA GLY A 220 -23.76 -2.18 8.88
C GLY A 220 -22.68 -1.12 8.69
N THR A 221 -21.47 -1.47 9.11
CA THR A 221 -20.27 -0.63 9.06
C THR A 221 -19.09 -1.43 8.48
N GLU A 222 -17.91 -0.82 8.41
CA GLU A 222 -16.67 -1.51 8.03
C GLU A 222 -16.24 -2.59 9.05
N HIS A 223 -16.76 -2.54 10.28
CA HIS A 223 -16.42 -3.46 11.37
C HIS A 223 -17.57 -4.39 11.77
N CYS A 224 -18.76 -4.24 11.18
CA CYS A 224 -19.96 -5.01 11.53
C CYS A 224 -20.84 -5.20 10.29
N LEU A 225 -21.30 -6.43 10.05
CA LEU A 225 -22.27 -6.72 8.99
C LEU A 225 -23.61 -6.00 9.24
N SER A 226 -24.43 -5.83 8.19
CA SER A 226 -25.81 -5.37 8.36
C SER A 226 -26.63 -6.41 9.13
N PHE A 227 -27.63 -5.97 9.88
CA PHE A 227 -28.54 -6.86 10.60
C PHE A 227 -29.21 -7.84 9.62
N PRO A 228 -29.24 -9.14 9.92
CA PRO A 228 -29.75 -10.16 9.01
C PRO A 228 -31.29 -10.14 8.96
N THR A 229 -31.85 -9.36 8.03
CA THR A 229 -33.29 -9.36 7.71
C THR A 229 -33.58 -10.09 6.39
N GLN A 230 -34.76 -10.70 6.27
CA GLN A 230 -35.24 -11.24 4.98
C GLN A 230 -35.71 -10.14 4.02
N SER A 231 -36.06 -8.96 4.53
CA SER A 231 -36.46 -7.81 3.74
C SER A 231 -35.24 -7.12 3.10
N ALA A 232 -35.50 -6.44 1.98
CA ALA A 232 -34.50 -5.57 1.36
C ALA A 232 -34.03 -4.49 2.35
N PHE A 233 -32.72 -4.23 2.34
CA PHE A 233 -32.10 -3.29 3.26
C PHE A 233 -32.66 -1.86 3.11
N SER A 234 -33.08 -1.26 4.21
CA SER A 234 -33.46 0.15 4.30
C SER A 234 -32.97 0.76 5.61
N PHE A 235 -32.33 1.93 5.54
CA PHE A 235 -31.87 2.63 6.74
C PHE A 235 -33.06 3.08 7.62
N ALA A 236 -34.18 3.47 7.01
CA ALA A 236 -35.40 3.83 7.72
C ALA A 236 -35.91 2.66 8.59
N HIS A 237 -35.86 1.45 8.04
CA HIS A 237 -36.25 0.24 8.78
C HIS A 237 -35.37 0.02 10.02
N CYS A 238 -34.06 0.27 9.94
CA CYS A 238 -33.17 0.21 11.10
C CYS A 238 -33.57 1.21 12.20
N VAL A 239 -34.01 2.42 11.82
CA VAL A 239 -34.54 3.42 12.76
C VAL A 239 -35.81 2.90 13.44
N ASP A 240 -36.77 2.41 12.66
CA ASP A 240 -38.03 1.88 13.18
C ASP A 240 -37.82 0.71 14.14
N MET A 241 -36.90 -0.21 13.82
CA MET A 241 -36.53 -1.31 14.69
C MET A 241 -36.06 -0.80 16.06
N ILE A 242 -35.12 0.14 16.11
CA ILE A 242 -34.60 0.66 17.39
C ILE A 242 -35.66 1.45 18.17
N LYS A 243 -36.60 2.12 17.48
CA LYS A 243 -37.77 2.73 18.13
C LYS A 243 -38.69 1.70 18.78
N GLN A 244 -38.89 0.54 18.14
CA GLN A 244 -39.75 -0.54 18.64
C GLN A 244 -39.14 -1.34 19.81
N GLY A 245 -37.84 -1.20 20.05
CA GLY A 245 -37.16 -1.80 21.19
C GLY A 245 -35.65 -1.99 20.97
N PRO A 246 -34.93 -2.37 22.03
CA PRO A 246 -33.49 -2.62 21.95
C PRO A 246 -33.18 -3.79 21.03
N ILE A 247 -31.96 -3.81 20.48
CA ILE A 247 -31.51 -4.86 19.54
C ILE A 247 -31.71 -6.28 20.08
N ALA A 248 -31.56 -6.51 21.39
CA ALA A 248 -31.74 -7.81 22.02
C ALA A 248 -33.14 -8.40 21.78
N LYS A 249 -34.17 -7.55 21.74
CA LYS A 249 -35.55 -7.97 21.43
C LYS A 249 -35.66 -8.53 20.02
N HIS A 250 -35.04 -7.86 19.05
CA HIS A 250 -35.07 -8.25 17.64
C HIS A 250 -34.22 -9.48 17.38
N LEU A 251 -33.04 -9.59 18.00
CA LEU A 251 -32.18 -10.77 17.92
C LEU A 251 -32.90 -12.04 18.40
N ALA A 252 -33.73 -11.95 19.44
CA ALA A 252 -34.50 -13.09 19.94
C ALA A 252 -35.55 -13.62 18.93
N GLN A 253 -35.92 -12.81 17.94
CA GLN A 253 -36.94 -13.15 16.93
C GLN A 253 -36.33 -13.72 15.63
N VAL A 254 -35.01 -13.66 15.46
CA VAL A 254 -34.34 -14.15 14.25
C VAL A 254 -34.32 -15.68 14.25
N SER A 255 -34.90 -16.27 13.20
CA SER A 255 -35.09 -17.73 13.08
C SER A 255 -33.80 -18.48 12.72
N GLN A 256 -32.88 -17.85 11.98
CA GLN A 256 -31.61 -18.43 11.54
C GLN A 256 -30.50 -18.15 12.55
N ARG A 257 -30.34 -19.02 13.55
CA ARG A 257 -29.39 -18.80 14.65
C ARG A 257 -27.91 -18.95 14.27
N GLU A 258 -27.60 -19.75 13.25
CA GLU A 258 -26.22 -20.04 12.85
C GLU A 258 -25.51 -18.79 12.28
N ALA A 259 -26.24 -17.91 11.59
CA ALA A 259 -25.70 -16.66 11.04
C ALA A 259 -25.65 -15.49 12.05
N LEU A 260 -26.18 -15.67 13.27
CA LEU A 260 -26.24 -14.60 14.28
C LEU A 260 -24.93 -14.42 15.03
N GLY A 261 -24.11 -15.46 15.17
CA GLY A 261 -22.87 -15.41 15.94
C GLY A 261 -21.92 -14.33 15.43
N ASP A 262 -21.55 -14.41 14.15
CA ASP A 262 -20.65 -13.44 13.50
C ASP A 262 -21.21 -12.01 13.54
N TYR A 263 -22.53 -11.86 13.35
CA TYR A 263 -23.17 -10.56 13.43
C TYR A 263 -23.07 -9.96 14.84
N VAL A 264 -23.39 -10.74 15.88
CA VAL A 264 -23.36 -10.29 17.28
C VAL A 264 -21.94 -9.92 17.70
N ASP A 265 -20.94 -10.71 17.29
CA ASP A 265 -19.53 -10.43 17.58
C ASP A 265 -19.09 -9.10 16.94
N GLY A 266 -19.38 -8.91 15.65
CA GLY A 266 -19.10 -7.66 14.95
C GLY A 266 -19.80 -6.44 15.56
N TYR A 267 -21.06 -6.61 15.96
CA TYR A 267 -21.84 -5.59 16.63
C TYR A 267 -21.23 -5.18 17.97
N CYS A 268 -20.94 -6.16 18.84
CA CYS A 268 -20.35 -5.93 20.16
C CYS A 268 -18.97 -5.28 20.06
N LEU A 269 -18.13 -5.76 19.14
CA LEU A 269 -16.81 -5.19 18.87
C LEU A 269 -16.93 -3.73 18.43
N THR A 270 -17.79 -3.44 17.44
CA THR A 270 -17.96 -2.09 16.91
C THR A 270 -18.53 -1.15 17.97
N LYS A 271 -19.50 -1.62 18.76
CA LYS A 271 -20.09 -0.86 19.87
C LYS A 271 -19.04 -0.51 20.91
N ALA A 272 -18.14 -1.44 21.24
CA ALA A 272 -17.04 -1.19 22.18
C ALA A 272 -16.02 -0.17 21.62
N LEU A 273 -15.71 -0.20 20.32
CA LEU A 273 -14.84 0.78 19.66
C LEU A 273 -15.42 2.20 19.67
N VAL A 274 -16.74 2.32 19.47
CA VAL A 274 -17.45 3.62 19.50
C VAL A 274 -17.63 4.14 20.94
N THR A 275 -17.82 3.24 21.91
CA THR A 275 -18.04 3.59 23.32
C THR A 275 -16.75 3.98 24.03
N TYR A 276 -15.65 3.26 23.78
CA TYR A 276 -14.35 3.49 24.43
C TYR A 276 -13.23 3.86 23.44
N PRO A 277 -13.44 4.83 22.54
CA PRO A 277 -12.49 5.12 21.48
C PRO A 277 -11.18 5.65 22.05
N LEU A 278 -10.06 5.17 21.48
CA LEU A 278 -8.72 5.59 21.86
C LEU A 278 -8.20 6.65 20.90
N VAL A 279 -7.59 7.69 21.47
CA VAL A 279 -7.01 8.83 20.75
C VAL A 279 -5.58 9.10 21.21
N LEU A 280 -4.80 9.74 20.35
CA LEU A 280 -3.47 10.26 20.67
C LEU A 280 -3.64 11.72 21.11
N ASP A 281 -3.31 12.01 22.38
CA ASP A 281 -3.45 13.35 22.92
C ASP A 281 -2.29 14.29 22.56
N LYS A 282 -2.41 15.58 22.91
CA LYS A 282 -1.36 16.60 22.72
C LYS A 282 -0.02 16.23 23.38
N THR A 283 -0.02 15.36 24.40
CA THR A 283 1.20 14.84 25.06
C THR A 283 1.75 13.57 24.40
N ARG A 284 1.20 13.20 23.23
CA ARG A 284 1.53 12.00 22.46
C ARG A 284 1.29 10.70 23.24
N LYS A 285 0.32 10.70 24.16
CA LYS A 285 -0.09 9.51 24.90
C LYS A 285 -1.43 9.01 24.36
N VAL A 286 -1.53 7.68 24.25
CA VAL A 286 -2.80 7.03 23.90
C VAL A 286 -3.66 6.90 25.15
N ARG A 287 -4.89 7.39 25.05
CA ARG A 287 -5.90 7.35 26.11
C ARG A 287 -7.32 7.32 25.52
N PRO A 288 -8.35 7.00 26.33
CA PRO A 288 -9.73 7.22 25.93
C PRO A 288 -10.01 8.66 25.51
N LEU A 289 -10.89 8.83 24.53
CA LEU A 289 -11.41 10.14 24.09
C LEU A 289 -11.98 10.92 25.28
N GLN A 290 -12.88 10.29 26.04
CA GLN A 290 -13.47 10.83 27.25
C GLN A 290 -12.45 10.75 28.42
N LYS A 291 -12.11 11.92 28.99
CA LYS A 291 -11.20 12.00 30.15
C LYS A 291 -11.81 11.25 31.34
N GLY A 292 -11.07 10.32 31.94
CA GLY A 292 -11.51 9.54 33.09
C GLY A 292 -12.42 8.34 32.78
N ALA A 293 -12.66 8.01 31.50
CA ALA A 293 -13.46 6.85 31.14
C ALA A 293 -12.84 5.55 31.67
N LYS A 294 -13.67 4.72 32.32
CA LYS A 294 -13.28 3.37 32.78
C LYS A 294 -13.40 2.40 31.61
N ILE A 295 -12.28 2.08 30.98
CA ILE A 295 -12.22 1.07 29.92
C ILE A 295 -12.40 -0.33 30.54
N PRO A 296 -13.17 -1.24 29.91
CA PRO A 296 -13.22 -2.65 30.33
C PRO A 296 -11.83 -3.28 30.42
N MET A 297 -11.60 -4.13 31.44
CA MET A 297 -10.29 -4.75 31.67
C MET A 297 -9.81 -5.61 30.50
N ASP A 298 -10.72 -6.18 29.73
CA ASP A 298 -10.45 -7.06 28.60
C ASP A 298 -10.50 -6.34 27.24
N TYR A 299 -10.58 -5.01 27.21
CA TYR A 299 -10.62 -4.22 25.98
C TYR A 299 -9.40 -4.43 25.08
N TYR A 300 -8.26 -4.82 25.65
CA TYR A 300 -7.06 -5.21 24.89
C TYR A 300 -7.31 -6.38 23.93
N LYS A 301 -8.36 -7.20 24.13
CA LYS A 301 -8.75 -8.24 23.18
C LYS A 301 -9.28 -7.67 21.86
N ILE A 302 -9.77 -6.43 21.88
CA ILE A 302 -10.30 -5.72 20.70
C ILE A 302 -9.21 -4.91 20.02
N VAL A 303 -8.50 -4.07 20.78
CA VAL A 303 -7.55 -3.07 20.25
C VAL A 303 -6.08 -3.50 20.34
N GLY A 304 -5.82 -4.70 20.87
CA GLY A 304 -4.48 -5.18 21.18
C GLY A 304 -3.92 -4.62 22.49
N THR A 305 -2.80 -5.18 22.93
CA THR A 305 -2.05 -4.67 24.08
C THR A 305 -1.42 -3.32 23.76
N LYS A 306 -1.35 -2.42 24.74
CA LYS A 306 -0.71 -1.12 24.58
C LYS A 306 0.77 -1.28 24.23
N ILE A 307 1.17 -0.74 23.08
CA ILE A 307 2.57 -0.73 22.62
C ILE A 307 3.35 0.47 23.20
N PRO A 308 4.70 0.47 23.12
CA PRO A 308 5.52 1.59 23.59
C PRO A 308 5.17 2.93 22.93
N GLN A 309 5.28 4.02 23.70
CA GLN A 309 4.91 5.37 23.26
C GLN A 309 5.70 5.85 22.04
N GLY A 310 6.98 5.48 21.93
CA GLY A 310 7.81 5.84 20.77
C GLY A 310 7.23 5.32 19.45
N ILE A 311 6.64 4.11 19.44
CA ILE A 311 6.04 3.54 18.23
C ILE A 311 4.75 4.29 17.86
N TYR A 312 3.90 4.62 18.84
CA TYR A 312 2.74 5.49 18.60
C TYR A 312 3.15 6.87 18.06
N HIS A 313 4.29 7.39 18.48
CA HIS A 313 4.79 8.66 17.97
C HIS A 313 5.19 8.58 16.49
N LEU A 314 5.93 7.54 16.09
CA LEU A 314 6.32 7.31 14.69
C LEU A 314 5.10 7.05 13.80
N LEU A 315 4.13 6.28 14.30
CA LEU A 315 2.84 6.12 13.64
C LEU A 315 2.17 7.49 13.46
N GLY A 316 2.07 8.27 14.54
CA GLY A 316 1.49 9.61 14.57
C GLY A 316 2.07 10.57 13.52
N GLN A 317 3.37 10.50 13.27
CA GLN A 317 4.07 11.31 12.27
C GLN A 317 3.93 10.80 10.83
N CYS A 318 3.13 9.75 10.61
CA CYS A 318 3.01 9.04 9.34
C CYS A 318 4.39 8.56 8.82
N VAL A 319 5.26 8.13 9.72
CA VAL A 319 6.60 7.62 9.38
C VAL A 319 6.56 6.12 9.13
N ILE A 320 5.73 5.40 9.90
CA ILE A 320 5.50 3.96 9.77
C ILE A 320 4.02 3.68 9.51
N SER A 321 3.71 2.57 8.84
CA SER A 321 2.36 2.03 8.72
C SER A 321 1.88 1.39 10.03
N PRO A 322 0.59 0.99 10.14
CA PRO A 322 0.07 0.32 11.32
C PRO A 322 0.49 -1.16 11.40
N LYS A 323 1.15 -1.74 10.38
CA LYS A 323 1.35 -3.19 10.30
C LYS A 323 2.16 -3.76 11.46
N ILE A 324 3.38 -3.24 11.67
CA ILE A 324 4.23 -3.61 12.81
C ILE A 324 3.53 -3.30 14.14
N PRO A 325 2.99 -2.07 14.36
CA PRO A 325 2.20 -1.77 15.56
C PRO A 325 1.07 -2.78 15.86
N VAL A 326 0.26 -3.15 14.86
CA VAL A 326 -0.82 -4.14 14.98
C VAL A 326 -0.26 -5.50 15.37
N ALA A 327 0.81 -5.95 14.73
CA ALA A 327 1.43 -7.24 15.04
C ALA A 327 1.95 -7.28 16.48
N LEU A 328 2.62 -6.21 16.93
CA LEU A 328 3.10 -6.10 18.30
C LEU A 328 1.96 -5.99 19.32
N ALA A 329 0.84 -5.35 18.98
CA ALA A 329 -0.30 -5.19 19.88
C ALA A 329 -1.11 -6.49 19.99
N THR A 330 -1.39 -7.15 18.87
CA THR A 330 -2.32 -8.29 18.79
C THR A 330 -1.62 -9.64 18.90
N GLY A 331 -0.33 -9.72 18.56
CA GLY A 331 0.37 -11.00 18.41
C GLY A 331 0.04 -11.72 17.11
N GLU A 332 -0.59 -11.04 16.15
CA GLU A 332 -0.99 -11.61 14.86
C GLU A 332 -0.51 -10.76 13.70
N TRP A 333 -0.06 -11.44 12.65
CA TRP A 333 0.23 -10.85 11.36
C TRP A 333 -0.73 -11.41 10.33
N ILE A 334 -1.47 -10.53 9.66
CA ILE A 334 -2.42 -10.89 8.60
C ILE A 334 -1.98 -10.14 7.36
N ASP A 335 -1.62 -10.81 6.28
CA ASP A 335 -1.31 -10.14 5.01
C ASP A 335 -2.58 -9.55 4.38
N ASP A 336 -2.41 -8.48 3.59
CA ASP A 336 -3.55 -7.88 2.90
C ASP A 336 -3.97 -8.78 1.74
N PHE A 337 -5.27 -8.85 1.46
CA PHE A 337 -5.79 -9.70 0.40
C PHE A 337 -5.33 -9.22 -0.99
N SER A 338 -5.18 -10.15 -1.92
CA SER A 338 -4.91 -9.89 -3.33
C SER A 338 -6.16 -10.11 -4.18
N LEU A 339 -6.27 -9.40 -5.29
CA LEU A 339 -7.33 -9.59 -6.29
C LEU A 339 -7.02 -10.76 -7.25
N THR A 340 -5.75 -11.14 -7.32
CA THR A 340 -5.25 -12.28 -8.10
C THR A 340 -4.73 -13.36 -7.16
N ASP A 341 -4.76 -14.60 -7.63
CA ASP A 341 -4.35 -15.76 -6.85
C ASP A 341 -3.60 -16.75 -7.75
N THR A 342 -2.37 -17.10 -7.38
CA THR A 342 -1.52 -18.10 -8.05
C THR A 342 -0.84 -18.96 -6.99
N VAL A 343 -0.35 -20.13 -7.38
CA VAL A 343 0.45 -20.99 -6.49
C VAL A 343 1.70 -20.24 -6.01
N GLU A 344 2.40 -19.59 -6.92
CA GLU A 344 3.64 -18.83 -6.65
C GLU A 344 3.37 -17.64 -5.71
N LEU A 345 2.21 -16.98 -5.81
CA LEU A 345 1.86 -15.89 -4.91
C LEU A 345 1.63 -16.41 -3.49
N ARG A 346 0.96 -17.56 -3.36
CA ARG A 346 0.71 -18.20 -2.06
C ARG A 346 2.03 -18.63 -1.41
N GLU A 347 2.96 -19.17 -2.19
CA GLU A 347 4.31 -19.53 -1.74
C GLU A 347 5.11 -18.29 -1.33
N LEU A 348 5.12 -17.25 -2.18
CA LEU A 348 5.80 -15.99 -1.89
C LEU A 348 5.32 -15.34 -0.59
N LEU A 349 4.01 -15.38 -0.29
CA LEU A 349 3.46 -14.87 0.98
C LEU A 349 4.02 -15.63 2.19
N GLN A 350 4.24 -16.94 2.06
CA GLN A 350 4.84 -17.77 3.10
C GLN A 350 6.34 -17.52 3.23
N ASP A 351 7.07 -17.46 2.12
CA ASP A 351 8.53 -17.32 2.14
C ASP A 351 8.97 -15.90 2.53
N SER A 352 8.23 -14.88 2.11
CA SER A 352 8.46 -13.48 2.52
C SER A 352 8.27 -13.25 4.02
N ARG A 353 7.73 -14.22 4.78
CA ARG A 353 7.65 -14.18 6.24
C ARG A 353 9.00 -13.89 6.89
N GLU A 354 10.10 -14.37 6.33
CA GLU A 354 11.42 -14.13 6.91
C GLU A 354 11.76 -12.63 6.98
N TYR A 355 11.43 -11.84 5.94
CA TYR A 355 11.63 -10.38 5.99
C TYR A 355 10.73 -9.72 7.03
N LYS A 356 9.48 -10.19 7.16
CA LYS A 356 8.52 -9.71 8.16
C LYS A 356 9.04 -10.00 9.58
N CYS A 357 9.63 -11.18 9.80
CA CYS A 357 10.28 -11.55 11.05
C CYS A 357 11.48 -10.65 11.38
N ARG A 358 12.34 -10.36 10.39
CA ARG A 358 13.47 -9.45 10.58
C ARG A 358 13.00 -8.03 10.92
N ALA A 359 12.00 -7.52 10.21
CA ALA A 359 11.38 -6.22 10.48
C ALA A 359 10.86 -6.12 11.92
N LEU A 360 10.12 -7.14 12.39
CA LEU A 360 9.63 -7.21 13.76
C LEU A 360 10.77 -7.33 14.78
N GLY A 361 11.79 -8.15 14.49
CA GLY A 361 12.98 -8.31 15.33
C GLY A 361 13.71 -6.98 15.55
N LEU A 362 13.91 -6.20 14.48
CA LEU A 362 14.49 -4.85 14.56
C LEU A 362 13.60 -3.92 15.41
N ALA A 363 12.29 -3.97 15.22
CA ALA A 363 11.34 -3.13 15.95
C ALA A 363 11.32 -3.41 17.46
N VAL A 364 11.49 -4.67 17.87
CA VAL A 364 11.48 -5.08 19.29
C VAL A 364 12.84 -5.07 19.95
N PHE A 365 13.93 -4.90 19.20
CA PHE A 365 15.30 -5.07 19.68
C PHE A 365 15.65 -4.24 20.93
N LYS A 366 15.12 -3.01 21.03
CA LYS A 366 15.34 -2.11 22.18
C LYS A 366 14.18 -2.12 23.19
N LEU A 367 13.18 -2.98 23.00
CA LEU A 367 12.00 -3.06 23.86
C LEU A 367 12.22 -4.09 24.99
N ASP A 368 11.31 -4.09 25.95
CA ASP A 368 11.29 -5.05 27.06
C ASP A 368 11.36 -6.52 26.56
N PRO A 369 12.06 -7.42 27.28
CA PRO A 369 12.16 -8.84 26.90
C PRO A 369 10.82 -9.54 26.64
N THR A 370 9.73 -9.07 27.25
CA THR A 370 8.38 -9.59 26.99
C THR A 370 7.96 -9.39 25.52
N TYR A 371 8.36 -8.28 24.89
CA TYR A 371 8.13 -8.05 23.47
C TYR A 371 9.05 -8.89 22.59
N GLN A 372 10.31 -9.07 23.01
CA GLN A 372 11.30 -9.86 22.26
C GLN A 372 10.96 -11.35 22.23
N ALA A 373 10.41 -11.87 23.34
CA ALA A 373 10.00 -13.27 23.46
C ALA A 373 8.58 -13.54 22.93
N ARG A 374 7.85 -12.51 22.49
CA ARG A 374 6.46 -12.66 22.03
C ARG A 374 6.39 -13.46 20.74
N GLN A 375 5.57 -14.51 20.73
CA GLN A 375 5.23 -15.22 19.51
C GLN A 375 4.25 -14.40 18.68
N ILE A 376 4.53 -14.28 17.39
CA ILE A 376 3.65 -13.67 16.39
C ILE A 376 3.09 -14.78 15.51
N ARG A 377 1.76 -14.84 15.44
CA ARG A 377 1.02 -15.77 14.59
C ARG A 377 0.82 -15.15 13.20
N PHE A 378 1.53 -15.66 12.21
CA PHE A 378 1.35 -15.32 10.81
C PHE A 378 0.19 -16.14 10.25
N GLN A 379 -0.92 -15.49 9.92
CA GLN A 379 -2.04 -16.14 9.26
C GLN A 379 -1.63 -16.52 7.83
N GLY A 380 -2.01 -17.73 7.39
CA GLY A 380 -1.79 -18.15 6.02
C GLY A 380 -2.72 -17.43 5.03
N HIS A 381 -2.54 -17.71 3.74
CA HIS A 381 -3.39 -17.17 2.69
C HIS A 381 -4.88 -17.49 2.93
N VAL A 382 -5.75 -16.58 2.52
CA VAL A 382 -7.20 -16.76 2.62
C VAL A 382 -7.78 -16.99 1.24
N THR A 383 -8.37 -18.16 1.02
CA THR A 383 -9.05 -18.52 -0.22
C THR A 383 -10.50 -18.00 -0.19
N PHE A 384 -10.93 -17.46 -1.33
CA PHE A 384 -12.29 -16.98 -1.56
C PHE A 384 -13.01 -17.82 -2.64
N ILE A 385 -13.88 -18.74 -2.21
CA ILE A 385 -14.67 -19.59 -3.11
C ILE A 385 -16.12 -19.12 -3.14
N LYS A 386 -16.75 -19.08 -4.32
CA LYS A 386 -18.15 -18.70 -4.46
C LYS A 386 -19.04 -19.68 -3.69
N GLY A 387 -19.91 -19.16 -2.82
CA GLY A 387 -20.86 -19.95 -2.03
C GLY A 387 -20.29 -20.58 -0.76
N HIS A 388 -19.00 -20.38 -0.44
CA HIS A 388 -18.37 -20.86 0.79
C HIS A 388 -17.85 -19.69 1.64
N PRO A 389 -17.78 -19.80 2.98
CA PRO A 389 -17.10 -18.80 3.79
C PRO A 389 -15.59 -18.73 3.48
N PRO A 390 -14.91 -17.60 3.74
CA PRO A 390 -13.46 -17.47 3.54
C PRO A 390 -12.67 -18.57 4.25
N ILE A 391 -11.87 -19.32 3.48
CA ILE A 391 -11.10 -20.46 4.00
C ILE A 391 -9.70 -19.97 4.36
N LYS A 392 -9.34 -20.07 5.64
CA LYS A 392 -8.02 -19.64 6.13
C LYS A 392 -7.06 -20.82 6.15
N GLN A 393 -5.90 -20.65 5.53
CA GLN A 393 -4.81 -21.61 5.70
C GLN A 393 -4.26 -21.60 7.13
N ASN A 394 -3.52 -22.66 7.48
CA ASN A 394 -2.90 -22.82 8.79
C ASN A 394 -1.99 -21.64 9.11
N ALA A 395 -2.12 -21.12 10.32
CA ALA A 395 -1.26 -20.07 10.82
C ALA A 395 0.01 -20.66 11.44
N VAL A 396 1.12 -19.95 11.30
CA VAL A 396 2.42 -20.34 11.88
C VAL A 396 2.80 -19.31 12.94
N ALA A 397 3.07 -19.78 14.16
CA ALA A 397 3.55 -18.94 15.25
C ALA A 397 5.08 -19.00 15.33
N VAL A 398 5.74 -17.84 15.31
CA VAL A 398 7.20 -17.73 15.39
C VAL A 398 7.60 -16.59 16.34
N ILE A 399 8.78 -16.69 16.94
CA ILE A 399 9.40 -15.59 17.68
C ILE A 399 10.27 -14.80 16.68
N PRO A 400 10.00 -13.50 16.43
CA PRO A 400 10.77 -12.72 15.45
C PRO A 400 12.17 -12.35 15.96
N ASN A 401 13.13 -13.26 15.83
CA ASN A 401 14.49 -13.12 16.37
C ASN A 401 15.60 -13.36 15.33
N THR A 402 15.26 -13.32 14.04
CA THR A 402 16.19 -13.60 12.93
C THR A 402 16.86 -12.35 12.36
N CYS A 403 16.59 -11.17 12.91
CA CYS A 403 17.19 -9.91 12.45
C CYS A 403 18.69 -9.84 12.75
N SER A 404 19.45 -9.18 11.87
CA SER A 404 20.80 -8.72 12.18
C SER A 404 20.78 -7.29 12.69
N THR A 405 21.59 -7.01 13.69
CA THR A 405 21.71 -5.68 14.31
C THR A 405 23.04 -5.01 14.03
N ARG A 406 23.80 -5.47 13.04
CA ARG A 406 25.11 -4.88 12.78
C ARG A 406 24.99 -3.44 12.27
N MET A 407 25.78 -2.56 12.86
CA MET A 407 25.88 -1.14 12.52
C MET A 407 27.31 -0.78 12.17
N LEU A 408 27.56 0.44 11.70
CA LEU A 408 28.92 0.89 11.38
C LEU A 408 29.86 0.77 12.59
N SER A 409 31.07 0.28 12.34
CA SER A 409 32.15 0.30 13.32
C SER A 409 32.64 1.73 13.57
N GLN A 410 33.30 1.97 14.72
CA GLN A 410 33.88 3.28 15.02
C GLN A 410 34.88 3.73 13.94
N ARG A 411 35.63 2.78 13.39
CA ARG A 411 36.53 3.02 12.27
C ARG A 411 35.77 3.45 11.01
N ALA A 412 34.70 2.75 10.65
CA ALA A 412 33.91 3.10 9.48
C ALA A 412 33.28 4.50 9.65
N LEU A 413 32.75 4.81 10.83
CA LEU A 413 32.23 6.15 11.14
C LEU A 413 33.27 7.26 10.92
N ALA A 414 34.51 7.05 11.35
CA ALA A 414 35.60 8.02 11.16
C ALA A 414 36.05 8.16 9.69
N GLU A 415 35.89 7.11 8.88
CA GLU A 415 36.30 7.09 7.47
C GLU A 415 35.19 7.53 6.49
N LEU A 416 33.95 7.76 6.96
CA LEU A 416 32.79 8.02 6.08
C LEU A 416 33.03 9.16 5.08
N VAL A 417 33.48 10.33 5.55
CA VAL A 417 33.71 11.51 4.67
C VAL A 417 34.80 11.24 3.64
N VAL A 418 35.86 10.54 4.05
CA VAL A 418 36.95 10.16 3.15
C VAL A 418 36.44 9.21 2.07
N GLU A 419 35.58 8.26 2.45
CA GLU A 419 34.99 7.31 1.51
C GLU A 419 33.98 7.97 0.56
N MET A 420 33.14 8.89 1.03
CA MET A 420 32.25 9.69 0.19
C MET A 420 33.01 10.47 -0.88
N ASN A 421 34.12 11.12 -0.49
CA ASN A 421 35.00 11.81 -1.42
C ASN A 421 35.66 10.85 -2.42
N ARG A 422 36.11 9.66 -1.97
CA ARG A 422 36.71 8.63 -2.84
C ARG A 422 35.73 8.13 -3.90
N GLN A 423 34.47 7.92 -3.53
CA GLN A 423 33.42 7.45 -4.44
C GLN A 423 32.74 8.59 -5.23
N ASN A 424 33.12 9.85 -4.98
CA ASN A 424 32.49 11.03 -5.57
C ASN A 424 30.95 11.04 -5.38
N LYS A 425 30.49 10.67 -4.19
CA LYS A 425 29.07 10.61 -3.82
C LYS A 425 28.76 11.72 -2.82
N LYS A 426 27.71 12.49 -3.10
CA LYS A 426 27.19 13.52 -2.17
C LYS A 426 26.28 12.95 -1.10
N THR A 427 25.61 11.84 -1.41
CA THR A 427 24.65 11.16 -0.55
C THR A 427 24.91 9.67 -0.54
N VAL A 428 24.73 9.05 0.62
CA VAL A 428 24.86 7.62 0.87
C VAL A 428 23.63 6.90 0.36
N ASP A 429 23.87 5.98 -0.58
CA ASP A 429 22.89 5.11 -1.22
C ASP A 429 23.30 3.63 -1.00
N PRO A 430 22.47 2.64 -1.36
CA PRO A 430 22.83 1.23 -1.10
C PRO A 430 24.08 0.80 -1.88
N GLU A 431 24.31 1.32 -3.09
CA GLU A 431 25.48 0.98 -3.90
C GLU A 431 26.78 1.48 -3.25
N PHE A 432 26.76 2.69 -2.67
CA PHE A 432 27.86 3.26 -1.89
C PHE A 432 28.25 2.34 -0.74
N ILE A 433 27.26 1.84 0.02
CA ILE A 433 27.50 0.95 1.15
C ILE A 433 28.08 -0.38 0.70
N LEU A 434 27.57 -0.95 -0.39
CA LEU A 434 28.11 -2.19 -0.95
C LEU A 434 29.55 -2.00 -1.45
N ALA A 435 29.83 -0.93 -2.18
CA ALA A 435 31.17 -0.62 -2.67
C ALA A 435 32.16 -0.36 -1.52
N TRP A 436 31.71 0.30 -0.46
CA TRP A 436 32.51 0.52 0.74
C TRP A 436 32.78 -0.80 1.50
N HIS A 437 31.77 -1.67 1.58
CA HIS A 437 31.88 -2.99 2.17
C HIS A 437 32.88 -3.88 1.42
N LEU A 438 32.94 -3.81 0.09
CA LEU A 438 33.96 -4.54 -0.69
C LEU A 438 35.40 -4.13 -0.34
N LYS A 439 35.61 -2.88 0.11
CA LYS A 439 36.92 -2.36 0.52
C LYS A 439 37.27 -2.72 1.96
N LEU A 440 36.34 -2.54 2.91
CA LEU A 440 36.60 -2.77 4.34
C LEU A 440 36.33 -4.20 4.81
N GLY A 441 35.49 -4.94 4.09
CA GLY A 441 35.04 -6.28 4.42
C GLY A 441 34.39 -6.36 5.80
N THR A 442 34.77 -7.39 6.56
CA THR A 442 34.21 -7.69 7.89
C THR A 442 34.48 -6.61 8.94
N LYS A 443 35.37 -5.64 8.65
CA LYS A 443 35.72 -4.54 9.58
C LYS A 443 34.75 -3.36 9.50
N MET A 444 33.89 -3.32 8.48
CA MET A 444 32.95 -2.21 8.27
C MET A 444 31.86 -2.19 9.34
N LEU A 445 31.28 -3.36 9.63
CA LEU A 445 30.13 -3.50 10.52
C LEU A 445 30.51 -4.23 11.80
N LYS A 446 29.84 -3.89 12.90
CA LYS A 446 29.95 -4.57 14.19
C LYS A 446 28.58 -4.91 14.73
N GLU A 447 28.46 -6.02 15.43
CA GLU A 447 27.26 -6.30 16.22
C GLU A 447 27.08 -5.24 17.31
N VAL A 448 25.83 -4.86 17.56
CA VAL A 448 25.49 -3.88 18.60
C VAL A 448 24.55 -4.49 19.61
N THR A 449 24.72 -4.12 20.87
CA THR A 449 23.76 -4.41 21.94
C THR A 449 22.71 -3.29 22.01
N PRO A 450 21.56 -3.48 22.69
CA PRO A 450 20.57 -2.41 22.84
C PRO A 450 21.13 -1.10 23.44
N PRO A 451 22.04 -1.12 24.45
CA PRO A 451 22.72 0.08 24.92
C PRO A 451 23.58 0.76 23.84
N MET A 452 24.36 -0.02 23.08
CA MET A 452 25.21 0.52 22.00
C MET A 452 24.38 1.15 20.88
N ALA A 453 23.25 0.53 20.52
CA ALA A 453 22.31 1.10 19.56
C ALA A 453 21.75 2.43 20.07
N SER A 454 21.40 2.50 21.36
CA SER A 454 20.89 3.73 21.99
C SER A 454 21.93 4.85 21.97
N GLU A 455 23.20 4.55 22.27
CA GLU A 455 24.31 5.50 22.18
C GLU A 455 24.53 5.99 20.74
N ALA A 456 24.51 5.08 19.75
CA ALA A 456 24.67 5.43 18.35
C ALA A 456 23.60 6.42 17.89
N ILE A 457 22.35 6.24 18.34
CA ILE A 457 21.23 7.13 18.02
C ILE A 457 21.43 8.51 18.63
N VAL A 458 21.83 8.61 19.90
CA VAL A 458 22.09 9.92 20.54
C VAL A 458 23.08 10.74 19.71
N ASN A 459 24.13 10.11 19.17
CA ASN A 459 25.11 10.77 18.31
C ASN A 459 24.52 11.24 16.96
N MET A 460 23.51 10.55 16.43
CA MET A 460 22.85 10.93 15.18
C MET A 460 21.88 12.11 15.34
N PHE A 461 21.30 12.31 16.54
CA PHE A 461 20.22 13.29 16.79
C PHE A 461 20.62 14.52 17.63
N GLY A 462 21.91 14.77 17.91
CA GLY A 462 22.39 15.92 18.72
C GLY A 462 22.12 17.31 18.09
N THR A 463 22.55 18.42 18.74
CA THR A 463 22.39 19.80 18.21
C THR A 463 23.75 20.42 17.82
N HIS A 464 23.94 20.77 16.54
CA HIS A 464 25.23 21.16 15.95
C HIS A 464 25.07 22.07 14.71
N THR A 465 26.19 22.59 14.17
CA THR A 465 26.25 23.51 13.01
C THR A 465 25.78 22.89 11.67
N GLU A 466 25.57 23.68 10.61
CA GLU A 466 25.04 23.17 9.32
C GLU A 466 25.94 22.13 8.63
N ASN A 467 27.26 22.30 8.63
CA ASN A 467 28.18 21.29 8.07
C ASN A 467 28.16 19.99 8.88
N GLU A 468 27.99 20.08 10.20
CA GLU A 468 27.82 18.91 11.08
C GLU A 468 26.44 18.26 10.89
N LYS A 469 25.44 19.01 10.42
CA LYS A 469 24.11 18.47 10.07
C LYS A 469 24.19 17.52 8.88
N HIS A 470 24.75 17.93 7.76
CA HIS A 470 24.86 17.08 6.57
C HIS A 470 25.61 15.77 6.88
N ILE A 471 26.75 15.85 7.57
CA ILE A 471 27.53 14.64 7.93
C ILE A 471 26.71 13.65 8.78
N ARG A 472 25.85 14.14 9.69
CA ARG A 472 24.98 13.27 10.49
C ARG A 472 23.86 12.62 9.68
N GLU A 473 23.27 13.36 8.75
CA GLU A 473 22.29 12.79 7.81
C GLU A 473 22.93 11.61 7.05
N GLU A 474 24.18 11.75 6.64
CA GLU A 474 24.93 10.71 5.94
C GLU A 474 25.35 9.55 6.84
N ILE A 475 25.72 9.80 8.11
CA ILE A 475 25.93 8.76 9.12
C ILE A 475 24.64 7.96 9.36
N TYR A 476 23.50 8.66 9.44
CA TYR A 476 22.20 8.03 9.59
C TYR A 476 21.87 7.16 8.38
N ARG A 477 21.99 7.70 7.15
CA ARG A 477 21.79 6.95 5.90
C ARG A 477 22.71 5.74 5.82
N ALA A 478 23.97 5.89 6.22
CA ALA A 478 24.94 4.80 6.17
C ALA A 478 24.62 3.66 7.14
N ASN A 479 24.21 3.98 8.38
CA ASN A 479 23.72 2.97 9.31
C ASN A 479 22.40 2.33 8.82
N PHE A 480 21.47 3.15 8.34
CA PHE A 480 20.19 2.69 7.80
C PHE A 480 20.39 1.67 6.67
N TRP A 481 21.17 2.03 5.65
CA TRP A 481 21.45 1.14 4.53
C TRP A 481 22.28 -0.08 4.94
N SER A 482 23.20 0.06 5.89
CA SER A 482 23.95 -1.10 6.43
C SER A 482 23.01 -2.11 7.08
N ILE A 483 22.08 -1.67 7.93
CA ILE A 483 21.09 -2.54 8.59
C ILE A 483 20.17 -3.19 7.54
N MET A 484 19.68 -2.41 6.58
CA MET A 484 18.81 -2.91 5.51
C MET A 484 19.50 -3.99 4.67
N LEU A 485 20.70 -3.70 4.14
CA LEU A 485 21.44 -4.62 3.28
C LEU A 485 21.83 -5.89 4.02
N ASP A 486 22.15 -5.80 5.31
CA ASP A 486 22.42 -6.97 6.14
C ASP A 486 21.19 -7.86 6.30
N ASN A 487 20.05 -7.26 6.66
CA ASN A 487 18.79 -7.97 6.83
C ASN A 487 18.15 -8.44 5.50
N LEU A 488 18.65 -7.99 4.35
CA LEU A 488 18.32 -8.54 3.02
C LEU A 488 19.32 -9.61 2.55
N GLY A 489 20.39 -9.87 3.32
CA GLY A 489 21.39 -10.88 3.02
C GLY A 489 22.42 -10.47 1.96
N TYR A 490 22.69 -9.18 1.80
CA TYR A 490 23.79 -8.68 0.95
C TYR A 490 25.16 -8.78 1.63
N PHE A 491 25.16 -8.99 2.96
CA PHE A 491 26.34 -9.39 3.72
C PHE A 491 26.17 -10.82 4.21
N ALA A 492 27.23 -11.61 4.12
CA ALA A 492 27.25 -12.96 4.66
C ALA A 492 27.15 -12.92 6.20
N ARG A 493 26.78 -14.04 6.82
CA ARG A 493 26.71 -14.17 8.28
C ARG A 493 28.02 -13.75 8.97
N MET A 494 29.16 -14.15 8.39
CA MET A 494 30.50 -13.77 8.90
C MET A 494 30.94 -12.34 8.51
N GLY A 495 30.09 -11.57 7.83
CA GLY A 495 30.33 -10.17 7.44
C GLY A 495 31.07 -9.99 6.12
N GLY A 496 31.33 -11.07 5.36
CA GLY A 496 31.91 -11.02 4.02
C GLY A 496 30.90 -10.63 2.94
N ALA A 497 31.38 -10.27 1.74
CA ALA A 497 30.49 -9.83 0.66
C ALA A 497 29.84 -11.03 -0.05
N THR A 498 28.53 -10.95 -0.31
CA THR A 498 27.81 -11.97 -1.09
C THR A 498 27.95 -11.72 -2.60
N ALA A 499 27.63 -12.72 -3.42
CA ALA A 499 27.57 -12.56 -4.88
C ALA A 499 26.63 -11.41 -5.28
N PHE A 500 25.43 -11.37 -4.69
CA PHE A 500 24.44 -10.31 -4.89
C PHE A 500 24.98 -8.92 -4.49
N GLY A 501 25.66 -8.81 -3.34
CA GLY A 501 26.28 -7.55 -2.92
C GLY A 501 27.38 -7.06 -3.85
N LYS A 502 28.20 -7.97 -4.38
CA LYS A 502 29.26 -7.64 -5.34
C LYS A 502 28.69 -7.06 -6.62
N VAL A 503 27.72 -7.73 -7.24
CA VAL A 503 27.19 -7.30 -8.55
C VAL A 503 26.35 -6.04 -8.45
N LEU A 504 25.61 -5.86 -7.35
CA LEU A 504 24.76 -4.69 -7.17
C LEU A 504 25.60 -3.41 -6.93
N SER A 505 26.78 -3.53 -6.32
CA SER A 505 27.64 -2.38 -5.93
C SER A 505 27.99 -1.40 -7.07
N ASN A 506 27.97 -1.86 -8.32
CA ASN A 506 28.29 -1.04 -9.49
C ASN A 506 27.21 -1.12 -10.59
N SER A 507 25.98 -1.47 -10.23
CA SER A 507 24.92 -1.72 -11.21
C SER A 507 24.28 -0.46 -11.80
N GLY A 508 24.31 0.65 -11.06
CA GLY A 508 23.58 1.87 -11.43
C GLY A 508 22.06 1.72 -11.37
N LEU A 509 21.55 0.67 -10.71
CA LEU A 509 20.12 0.36 -10.59
C LEU A 509 19.54 0.78 -9.22
N GLY A 510 20.40 1.00 -8.22
CA GLY A 510 19.99 1.40 -6.87
C GLY A 510 18.89 0.51 -6.30
N MET A 511 17.76 1.14 -5.92
CA MET A 511 16.61 0.44 -5.35
C MET A 511 15.94 -0.55 -6.30
N ASN A 512 15.91 -0.26 -7.60
CA ASN A 512 15.36 -1.17 -8.59
C ASN A 512 16.24 -2.42 -8.73
N GLY A 513 17.56 -2.27 -8.52
CA GLY A 513 18.49 -3.39 -8.50
C GLY A 513 18.27 -4.31 -7.29
N ILE A 514 17.99 -3.73 -6.11
CA ILE A 514 17.57 -4.51 -4.93
C ILE A 514 16.29 -5.28 -5.23
N LEU A 515 15.24 -4.60 -5.70
CA LEU A 515 13.96 -5.24 -6.01
C LEU A 515 14.13 -6.36 -7.03
N PHE A 516 14.89 -6.12 -8.10
CA PHE A 516 15.19 -7.13 -9.11
C PHE A 516 15.91 -8.35 -8.52
N ILE A 517 16.96 -8.15 -7.73
CA ILE A 517 17.67 -9.27 -7.09
C ILE A 517 16.76 -10.02 -6.11
N GLU A 518 15.95 -9.33 -5.30
CA GLU A 518 15.02 -10.01 -4.40
C GLU A 518 14.01 -10.85 -5.20
N MET A 519 13.45 -10.33 -6.29
CA MET A 519 12.57 -11.11 -7.16
C MET A 519 13.26 -12.32 -7.80
N LEU A 520 14.53 -12.17 -8.19
CA LEU A 520 15.35 -13.26 -8.71
C LEU A 520 15.58 -14.35 -7.65
N LYS A 521 15.81 -13.98 -6.38
CA LYS A 521 15.99 -14.94 -5.26
C LYS A 521 14.75 -15.82 -5.04
N PHE A 522 13.56 -15.30 -5.34
CA PHE A 522 12.28 -16.05 -5.27
C PHE A 522 11.92 -16.75 -6.59
N GLY A 523 12.79 -16.76 -7.60
CA GLY A 523 12.51 -17.42 -8.88
C GLY A 523 11.42 -16.73 -9.71
N LEU A 524 11.09 -15.46 -9.43
CA LEU A 524 9.97 -14.76 -10.08
C LEU A 524 10.29 -14.24 -11.49
N PHE A 525 11.50 -14.47 -12.00
CA PHE A 525 11.88 -14.18 -13.39
C PHE A 525 11.94 -15.47 -14.19
N THR A 526 10.79 -16.12 -14.33
CA THR A 526 10.57 -17.22 -15.28
C THR A 526 9.84 -16.71 -16.53
N GLY A 527 9.94 -17.44 -17.65
CA GLY A 527 9.06 -17.29 -18.81
C GLY A 527 7.73 -18.02 -18.65
N ASP A 528 7.67 -18.97 -17.73
CA ASP A 528 6.52 -19.86 -17.54
C ASP A 528 5.27 -19.14 -17.07
N GLU A 529 4.11 -19.72 -17.39
CA GLU A 529 2.85 -19.30 -16.83
C GLU A 529 2.81 -19.59 -15.33
N PHE A 530 2.23 -18.67 -14.56
CA PHE A 530 1.96 -18.93 -13.15
C PHE A 530 0.75 -19.84 -13.00
N GLU A 531 0.87 -20.85 -12.14
CA GLU A 531 -0.17 -21.84 -11.94
C GLU A 531 -1.37 -21.23 -11.22
N ILE A 532 -2.57 -21.48 -11.75
CA ILE A 532 -3.83 -21.04 -11.14
C ILE A 532 -4.35 -22.14 -10.21
N PRO A 533 -4.47 -21.88 -8.90
CA PRO A 533 -5.04 -22.82 -7.95
C PRO A 533 -6.45 -23.27 -8.36
N HIS A 534 -6.79 -24.55 -8.14
CA HIS A 534 -8.12 -25.09 -8.46
C HIS A 534 -9.28 -24.38 -7.74
N ASP A 535 -9.00 -23.74 -6.60
CA ASP A 535 -9.95 -22.99 -5.79
C ASP A 535 -10.01 -21.49 -6.14
N ALA A 536 -9.24 -21.03 -7.14
CA ALA A 536 -9.26 -19.64 -7.58
C ALA A 536 -10.54 -19.33 -8.39
N PRO A 537 -11.15 -18.15 -8.21
CA PRO A 537 -12.42 -17.82 -8.86
C PRO A 537 -12.30 -17.40 -10.33
N ILE A 538 -11.08 -17.34 -10.89
CA ILE A 538 -10.84 -16.88 -12.25
C ILE A 538 -11.20 -17.97 -13.28
N SER A 539 -11.82 -17.57 -14.39
CA SER A 539 -12.18 -18.48 -15.48
C SER A 539 -10.97 -18.85 -16.33
N SER A 540 -10.87 -20.12 -16.75
CA SER A 540 -9.86 -20.60 -17.70
C SER A 540 -9.91 -19.88 -19.05
N GLU A 541 -11.07 -19.37 -19.47
CA GLU A 541 -11.21 -18.55 -20.69
C GLU A 541 -10.35 -17.27 -20.63
N VAL A 542 -10.21 -16.67 -19.44
CA VAL A 542 -9.34 -15.50 -19.24
C VAL A 542 -7.89 -15.87 -19.48
N ILE A 543 -7.44 -16.99 -18.92
CA ILE A 543 -6.05 -17.46 -19.06
C ILE A 543 -5.74 -17.76 -20.53
N LEU A 544 -6.62 -18.51 -21.20
CA LEU A 544 -6.46 -18.87 -22.62
C LEU A 544 -6.37 -17.63 -23.52
N LYS A 545 -7.13 -16.56 -23.24
CA LYS A 545 -7.03 -15.30 -23.99
C LYS A 545 -5.62 -14.71 -23.94
N TYR A 546 -5.04 -14.58 -22.75
CA TYR A 546 -3.75 -13.90 -22.58
C TYR A 546 -2.54 -14.79 -22.85
N ARG A 547 -2.71 -16.12 -22.79
CA ARG A 547 -1.71 -17.07 -23.31
C ARG A 547 -1.60 -16.99 -24.83
N GLY A 548 -2.73 -16.80 -25.51
CA GLY A 548 -2.81 -16.70 -26.96
C GLY A 548 -2.31 -17.95 -27.68
N ASN A 549 -1.94 -17.80 -28.95
CA ASN A 549 -1.51 -18.91 -29.83
C ASN A 549 0.01 -18.92 -30.10
N LEU A 550 0.79 -18.19 -29.29
CA LEU A 550 2.24 -18.12 -29.48
C LEU A 550 2.90 -19.48 -29.18
N PRO A 551 3.90 -19.91 -29.96
CA PRO A 551 4.75 -21.03 -29.59
C PRO A 551 5.34 -20.84 -28.18
N GLN A 552 5.52 -21.93 -27.46
CA GLN A 552 5.88 -21.92 -26.04
C GLN A 552 7.20 -21.16 -25.78
N ASP A 553 8.23 -21.43 -26.57
CA ASP A 553 9.53 -20.77 -26.48
C ASP A 553 9.47 -19.26 -26.72
N VAL A 554 8.61 -18.83 -27.65
CA VAL A 554 8.39 -17.40 -27.94
C VAL A 554 7.61 -16.72 -26.82
N PHE A 555 6.57 -17.38 -26.32
CA PHE A 555 5.77 -16.89 -25.21
C PHE A 555 6.63 -16.69 -23.96
N GLU A 556 7.46 -17.66 -23.61
CA GLU A 556 8.35 -17.59 -22.45
C GLU A 556 9.27 -16.38 -22.50
N VAL A 557 9.88 -16.11 -23.66
CA VAL A 557 10.76 -14.94 -23.83
C VAL A 557 9.98 -13.63 -23.70
N ILE A 558 8.84 -13.51 -24.37
CA ILE A 558 8.00 -12.29 -24.29
C ILE A 558 7.52 -12.07 -22.86
N ASN A 559 7.07 -13.12 -22.18
CA ASN A 559 6.55 -13.05 -20.83
C ASN A 559 7.63 -12.63 -19.84
N LEU A 560 8.83 -13.21 -19.92
CA LEU A 560 9.99 -12.80 -19.12
C LEU A 560 10.32 -11.31 -19.35
N VAL A 561 10.44 -10.88 -20.61
CA VAL A 561 10.76 -9.48 -20.94
C VAL A 561 9.72 -8.52 -20.37
N SER A 562 8.44 -8.89 -20.49
CA SER A 562 7.32 -8.09 -19.99
C SER A 562 7.32 -8.02 -18.45
N ARG A 563 7.64 -9.13 -17.76
CA ARG A 563 7.79 -9.16 -16.30
C ARG A 563 8.89 -8.24 -15.80
N VAL A 564 10.04 -8.20 -16.47
CA VAL A 564 11.13 -7.25 -16.15
C VAL A 564 10.68 -5.80 -16.39
N ALA A 565 9.92 -5.55 -17.46
CA ALA A 565 9.37 -4.24 -17.75
C ALA A 565 8.38 -3.74 -16.68
N CYS A 566 7.77 -4.62 -15.87
CA CYS A 566 6.93 -4.19 -14.74
C CYS A 566 7.72 -3.44 -13.65
N LEU A 567 9.06 -3.55 -13.65
CA LEU A 567 9.93 -2.83 -12.71
C LEU A 567 10.29 -1.42 -13.17
N HIS A 568 9.89 -1.03 -14.38
CA HIS A 568 10.20 0.27 -14.96
C HIS A 568 8.89 0.96 -15.37
N PRO A 569 8.33 1.86 -14.53
CA PRO A 569 7.06 2.50 -14.82
C PRO A 569 7.14 3.39 -16.06
N ALA A 570 6.04 3.49 -16.80
CA ALA A 570 5.93 4.42 -17.91
C ALA A 570 5.63 5.84 -17.38
N ILE A 571 6.14 6.84 -18.11
CA ILE A 571 5.70 8.23 -17.99
C ILE A 571 4.49 8.42 -18.91
N VAL A 572 3.38 8.84 -18.32
CA VAL A 572 2.07 8.99 -18.97
C VAL A 572 1.47 10.37 -18.71
N ASP A 573 0.49 10.78 -19.52
CA ASP A 573 -0.36 11.93 -19.23
C ASP A 573 -1.17 11.73 -17.93
N GLY A 574 -1.66 12.82 -17.34
CA GLY A 574 -2.47 12.79 -16.11
C GLY A 574 -3.93 12.39 -16.33
N GLY A 575 -4.27 11.76 -17.46
CA GLY A 575 -5.62 11.32 -17.79
C GLY A 575 -5.88 9.86 -17.42
N HIS A 576 -7.14 9.44 -17.38
CA HIS A 576 -7.48 8.01 -17.22
C HIS A 576 -6.77 7.15 -18.27
N TRP A 577 -6.35 5.96 -17.87
CA TRP A 577 -5.73 4.99 -18.76
C TRP A 577 -6.71 4.56 -19.85
N ARG A 578 -6.30 4.73 -21.10
CA ARG A 578 -7.08 4.41 -22.31
C ARG A 578 -6.48 3.25 -23.11
N GLY A 579 -5.33 2.72 -22.68
CA GLY A 579 -4.75 1.52 -23.25
C GLY A 579 -5.42 0.24 -22.74
N GLU A 580 -4.98 -0.90 -23.25
CA GLU A 580 -5.41 -2.20 -22.75
C GLU A 580 -4.75 -2.55 -21.43
N ILE A 581 -5.31 -3.55 -20.74
CA ILE A 581 -4.71 -4.19 -19.56
C ILE A 581 -4.49 -5.67 -19.83
N ASP A 582 -3.50 -6.25 -19.16
CA ASP A 582 -3.11 -7.64 -19.31
C ASP A 582 -3.25 -8.36 -17.97
N TYR A 583 -4.00 -9.46 -17.95
CA TYR A 583 -4.26 -10.22 -16.72
C TYR A 583 -3.00 -10.85 -16.14
N LEU A 584 -2.10 -11.37 -16.98
CA LEU A 584 -0.87 -12.02 -16.52
C LEU A 584 0.07 -11.00 -15.89
N LEU A 585 0.16 -9.79 -16.45
CA LEU A 585 0.95 -8.70 -15.87
C LEU A 585 0.29 -8.13 -14.60
N ALA A 586 -1.02 -8.00 -14.55
CA ALA A 586 -1.74 -7.60 -13.34
C ALA A 586 -1.49 -8.57 -12.19
N ASN A 587 -1.47 -9.87 -12.49
CA ASN A 587 -1.14 -10.93 -11.54
C ASN A 587 0.32 -10.86 -11.09
N TYR A 588 1.25 -10.62 -12.01
CA TYR A 588 2.65 -10.41 -11.69
C TYR A 588 2.87 -9.19 -10.77
N MET A 589 2.12 -8.11 -10.98
CA MET A 589 2.17 -6.93 -10.10
C MET A 589 1.77 -7.23 -8.66
N ALA A 590 0.90 -8.22 -8.39
CA ALA A 590 0.60 -8.65 -7.03
C ALA A 590 1.85 -9.20 -6.31
N HIS A 591 2.71 -9.93 -7.02
CA HIS A 591 3.97 -10.45 -6.47
C HIS A 591 4.95 -9.33 -6.17
N ILE A 592 5.08 -8.37 -7.09
CA ILE A 592 5.90 -7.16 -6.88
C ILE A 592 5.43 -6.40 -5.64
N ARG A 593 4.11 -6.22 -5.46
CA ARG A 593 3.55 -5.55 -4.28
C ARG A 593 3.89 -6.27 -2.98
N VAL A 594 3.83 -7.61 -2.93
CA VAL A 594 4.21 -8.38 -1.73
C VAL A 594 5.67 -8.14 -1.34
N LEU A 595 6.58 -8.11 -2.32
CA LEU A 595 8.00 -7.86 -2.06
C LEU A 595 8.28 -6.40 -1.69
N LYS A 596 7.67 -5.42 -2.38
CA LYS A 596 7.75 -4.01 -2.01
C LYS A 596 7.27 -3.77 -0.58
N ARG A 597 6.13 -4.36 -0.18
CA ARG A 597 5.62 -4.31 1.20
C ARG A 597 6.59 -4.93 2.19
N SER A 598 7.12 -6.12 1.88
CA SER A 598 8.08 -6.81 2.75
C SER A 598 9.35 -5.97 2.96
N PHE A 599 9.84 -5.32 1.91
CA PHE A 599 10.92 -4.35 1.98
C PHE A 599 10.54 -3.13 2.84
N ASN A 600 9.34 -2.56 2.64
CA ASN A 600 8.85 -1.40 3.40
C ASN A 600 8.69 -1.72 4.89
N TYR A 601 8.26 -2.93 5.26
CA TYR A 601 8.24 -3.35 6.66
C TYR A 601 9.65 -3.41 7.25
N LEU A 602 10.65 -3.84 6.48
CA LEU A 602 12.04 -3.81 6.94
C LEU A 602 12.56 -2.37 7.11
N VAL A 603 12.16 -1.44 6.23
CA VAL A 603 12.37 0.00 6.41
C VAL A 603 11.77 0.46 7.74
N GLU A 604 10.51 0.13 8.01
CA GLU A 604 9.83 0.51 9.27
C GLU A 604 10.52 -0.07 10.51
N GLY A 605 10.90 -1.35 10.48
CA GLY A 605 11.65 -2.00 11.57
C GLY A 605 12.98 -1.30 11.83
N THR A 606 13.69 -0.92 10.76
CA THR A 606 14.93 -0.14 10.83
C THR A 606 14.68 1.25 11.42
N LEU A 607 13.63 1.95 11.01
CA LEU A 607 13.27 3.27 11.56
C LEU A 607 12.96 3.20 13.07
N ILE A 608 12.24 2.15 13.52
CA ILE A 608 11.95 1.93 14.93
C ILE A 608 13.25 1.63 15.71
N LEU A 609 14.12 0.78 15.17
CA LEU A 609 15.45 0.52 15.75
C LEU A 609 16.28 1.80 15.84
N MET A 610 16.27 2.66 14.81
CA MET A 610 17.01 3.91 14.75
C MET A 610 16.38 5.04 15.60
N GLY A 611 15.20 4.80 16.20
CA GLY A 611 14.54 5.77 17.07
C GLY A 611 13.76 6.86 16.34
N GLY A 612 13.58 6.74 15.03
CA GLY A 612 12.86 7.69 14.18
C GLY A 612 13.67 8.19 12.99
N LEU A 613 13.16 9.24 12.34
CA LEU A 613 13.81 9.93 11.22
C LEU A 613 14.54 11.17 11.71
N THR A 614 15.75 11.38 11.19
CA THR A 614 16.45 12.67 11.27
C THR A 614 15.83 13.66 10.28
N ASP A 615 15.81 14.94 10.64
CA ASP A 615 15.41 16.03 9.74
C ASP A 615 16.20 15.95 8.43
N GLY A 616 15.54 16.18 7.29
CA GLY A 616 16.17 16.16 5.97
C GLY A 616 16.38 14.77 5.36
N VAL A 617 16.11 13.68 6.09
CA VAL A 617 16.21 12.32 5.56
C VAL A 617 14.82 11.73 5.32
N GLU A 618 14.57 11.34 4.07
CA GLU A 618 13.38 10.58 3.70
C GLU A 618 13.60 9.07 3.86
N PRO A 619 12.61 8.32 4.38
CA PRO A 619 12.66 6.87 4.41
C PRO A 619 12.57 6.32 2.97
N PRO A 620 13.42 5.34 2.60
CA PRO A 620 13.49 4.84 1.23
C PRO A 620 12.38 3.81 0.95
N TYR A 621 11.12 4.22 1.04
CA TYR A 621 9.98 3.34 0.75
C TYR A 621 9.89 3.02 -0.76
N MET A 622 9.65 1.75 -1.07
CA MET A 622 9.26 1.33 -2.41
C MET A 622 7.75 1.59 -2.59
N LEU A 623 7.43 2.72 -3.23
CA LEU A 623 6.06 3.13 -3.47
C LEU A 623 5.41 2.35 -4.63
N GLU A 624 4.07 2.39 -4.67
CA GLU A 624 3.30 1.83 -5.76
C GLU A 624 3.56 2.60 -7.07
N THR A 625 3.61 1.88 -8.18
CA THR A 625 3.94 2.39 -9.51
C THR A 625 3.01 1.79 -10.55
N ASN A 626 3.05 2.26 -11.80
CA ASN A 626 2.33 1.64 -12.91
C ASN A 626 3.18 0.54 -13.60
N CYS A 627 2.50 -0.36 -14.32
CA CYS A 627 3.11 -1.39 -15.17
C CYS A 627 2.87 -1.14 -16.67
N PHE A 628 2.48 0.09 -17.06
CA PHE A 628 2.10 0.38 -18.45
C PHE A 628 3.23 0.10 -19.45
N MET A 629 4.48 0.27 -19.04
CA MET A 629 5.63 -0.08 -19.90
C MET A 629 5.67 -1.56 -20.24
N ALA A 630 5.35 -2.44 -19.28
CA ALA A 630 5.25 -3.87 -19.52
C ALA A 630 4.16 -4.20 -20.54
N ILE A 631 3.01 -3.53 -20.47
CA ILE A 631 1.90 -3.72 -21.41
C ILE A 631 2.34 -3.31 -22.82
N VAL A 632 3.00 -2.16 -22.96
CA VAL A 632 3.54 -1.67 -24.24
C VAL A 632 4.56 -2.65 -24.82
N ILE A 633 5.54 -3.06 -24.01
CA ILE A 633 6.60 -3.98 -24.46
C ILE A 633 6.02 -5.32 -24.87
N LYS A 634 5.09 -5.88 -24.06
CA LYS A 634 4.42 -7.13 -24.41
C LYS A 634 3.70 -7.01 -25.76
N TRP A 635 2.90 -5.96 -25.94
CA TRP A 635 2.16 -5.73 -27.19
C TRP A 635 3.10 -5.59 -28.39
N LEU A 636 4.18 -4.82 -28.27
CA LEU A 636 5.16 -4.64 -29.34
C LEU A 636 5.80 -5.96 -29.77
N LEU A 637 6.23 -6.79 -28.80
CA LEU A 637 6.89 -8.05 -29.11
C LEU A 637 5.94 -9.09 -29.73
N VAL A 638 4.69 -9.15 -29.25
CA VAL A 638 3.67 -10.03 -29.84
C VAL A 638 3.35 -9.61 -31.27
N HIS A 639 3.13 -8.32 -31.51
CA HIS A 639 2.84 -7.78 -32.83
C HIS A 639 3.99 -8.01 -33.83
N GLU A 640 5.24 -7.77 -33.40
CA GLU A 640 6.44 -8.05 -34.21
C GLU A 640 6.51 -9.53 -34.61
N TYR A 641 6.24 -10.45 -33.67
CA TYR A 641 6.26 -11.88 -33.96
C TYR A 641 5.15 -12.32 -34.94
N GLU A 642 3.92 -11.84 -34.73
CA GLU A 642 2.78 -12.16 -35.60
C GLU A 642 2.95 -11.60 -37.03
N THR A 643 3.57 -10.44 -37.17
CA THR A 643 3.85 -9.84 -38.49
C THR A 643 4.96 -10.60 -39.24
N GLN A 644 6.00 -11.05 -38.54
CA GLN A 644 7.05 -11.88 -39.13
C GLN A 644 6.54 -13.28 -39.53
N SER A 645 5.74 -13.92 -38.67
CA SER A 645 5.22 -15.27 -38.92
C SER A 645 4.14 -15.32 -40.01
N SER A 646 3.34 -14.26 -40.18
CA SER A 646 2.31 -14.18 -41.23
C SER A 646 2.86 -13.91 -42.64
N GLY A 647 4.18 -13.80 -42.82
CA GLY A 647 4.82 -13.63 -44.13
C GLY A 647 4.53 -12.30 -44.82
N LYS A 648 3.93 -11.32 -44.11
CA LYS A 648 3.72 -9.95 -44.61
C LYS A 648 5.04 -9.16 -44.56
N THR A 649 6.04 -9.58 -45.32
CA THR A 649 7.29 -8.83 -45.54
C THR A 649 7.02 -7.62 -46.42
N THR A 650 6.51 -6.53 -45.83
CA THR A 650 6.58 -5.21 -46.46
C THR A 650 7.99 -4.66 -46.26
N SER A 651 8.89 -5.03 -47.17
CA SER A 651 10.24 -4.50 -47.25
C SER A 651 10.19 -3.03 -47.67
N GLY A 652 10.37 -2.10 -46.72
CA GLY A 652 10.54 -0.67 -46.98
C GLY A 652 10.12 0.23 -45.81
N ALA A 653 10.64 1.46 -45.78
CA ALA A 653 10.45 2.48 -44.73
C ALA A 653 8.98 2.74 -44.31
N ASN A 654 7.99 2.30 -45.09
CA ASN A 654 6.57 2.37 -44.78
C ASN A 654 6.11 1.43 -43.64
N SER A 655 6.84 0.35 -43.32
CA SER A 655 6.46 -0.57 -42.23
C SER A 655 6.76 -0.03 -40.83
N SER A 656 7.92 0.61 -40.64
CA SER A 656 8.33 1.25 -39.38
C SER A 656 7.41 2.41 -38.99
N THR A 657 7.02 3.24 -39.97
CA THR A 657 6.09 4.37 -39.77
C THR A 657 4.71 3.88 -39.31
N ASN A 658 4.26 2.71 -39.81
CA ASN A 658 2.99 2.09 -39.44
C ASN A 658 3.00 1.56 -37.99
N LEU A 659 4.07 0.88 -37.55
CA LEU A 659 4.15 0.37 -36.16
C LEU A 659 4.16 1.49 -35.12
N VAL A 660 4.90 2.57 -35.39
CA VAL A 660 4.95 3.73 -34.48
C VAL A 660 3.57 4.38 -34.34
N GLU A 661 2.84 4.54 -35.44
CA GLU A 661 1.48 5.10 -35.44
C GLU A 661 0.48 4.17 -34.74
N LEU A 662 0.54 2.86 -35.01
CA LEU A 662 -0.28 1.86 -34.33
C LEU A 662 -0.04 1.87 -32.81
N ALA A 663 1.22 1.94 -32.36
CA ALA A 663 1.56 1.99 -30.94
C ALA A 663 1.00 3.25 -30.27
N LYS A 664 1.11 4.41 -30.93
CA LYS A 664 0.53 5.68 -30.43
C LYS A 664 -0.99 5.63 -30.33
N ASN A 665 -1.65 5.03 -31.32
CA ASN A 665 -3.10 4.87 -31.31
C ASN A 665 -3.55 3.88 -30.22
N LYS A 666 -2.76 2.84 -29.96
CA LYS A 666 -3.03 1.82 -28.95
C LYS A 666 -2.80 2.34 -27.52
N PHE A 667 -1.81 3.20 -27.32
CA PHE A 667 -1.39 3.73 -26.02
C PHE A 667 -1.37 5.27 -26.01
N PRO A 668 -2.53 5.93 -26.16
CA PRO A 668 -2.59 7.38 -26.36
C PRO A 668 -2.16 8.19 -25.14
N ASN A 669 -2.11 7.60 -23.94
CA ASN A 669 -1.63 8.27 -22.73
C ASN A 669 -0.10 8.45 -22.68
N ILE A 670 0.67 7.73 -23.50
CA ILE A 670 2.13 7.85 -23.53
C ILE A 670 2.51 8.91 -24.56
N SER A 671 2.67 10.14 -24.10
CA SER A 671 2.94 11.31 -24.96
C SER A 671 4.27 11.21 -25.71
N ASP A 672 5.33 10.77 -25.03
CA ASP A 672 6.63 10.49 -25.63
C ASP A 672 7.00 9.01 -25.49
N LEU A 673 6.46 8.21 -26.42
CA LEU A 673 6.74 6.78 -26.47
C LEU A 673 8.22 6.49 -26.72
N LYS A 674 8.91 7.31 -27.52
CA LYS A 674 10.32 7.07 -27.84
C LYS A 674 11.19 7.24 -26.59
N ALA A 675 11.01 8.32 -25.84
CA ALA A 675 11.77 8.56 -24.61
C ALA A 675 11.56 7.43 -23.59
N ASN A 676 10.31 7.02 -23.39
CA ASN A 676 9.96 5.89 -22.53
C ASN A 676 10.69 4.59 -22.94
N LEU A 677 10.71 4.27 -24.23
CA LEU A 677 11.42 3.09 -24.74
C LEU A 677 12.94 3.21 -24.60
N GLN A 678 13.51 4.41 -24.74
CA GLN A 678 14.94 4.67 -24.53
C GLN A 678 15.34 4.46 -23.06
N ASP A 679 14.53 4.98 -22.13
CA ASP A 679 14.76 4.80 -20.70
C ASP A 679 14.64 3.33 -20.28
N PHE A 680 13.63 2.62 -20.81
CA PHE A 680 13.49 1.19 -20.60
C PHE A 680 14.66 0.39 -21.19
N ALA A 681 15.13 0.73 -22.40
CA ALA A 681 16.28 0.08 -23.01
C ALA A 681 17.54 0.22 -22.14
N LYS A 682 17.79 1.42 -21.59
CA LYS A 682 18.89 1.64 -20.66
C LYS A 682 18.74 0.82 -19.38
N PHE A 683 17.53 0.78 -18.80
CA PHE A 683 17.23 -0.05 -17.65
C PHE A 683 17.50 -1.54 -17.93
N TRP A 684 17.03 -2.06 -19.06
CA TRP A 684 17.27 -3.43 -19.50
C TRP A 684 18.75 -3.75 -19.66
N MET A 685 19.54 -2.84 -20.27
CA MET A 685 20.98 -3.04 -20.42
C MET A 685 21.71 -3.13 -19.08
N ASN A 686 21.32 -2.31 -18.09
CA ASN A 686 21.88 -2.41 -16.74
C ASN A 686 21.51 -3.73 -16.06
N ILE A 687 20.26 -4.21 -16.24
CA ILE A 687 19.82 -5.52 -15.73
C ILE A 687 20.61 -6.66 -16.39
N SER A 688 20.77 -6.60 -17.72
CA SER A 688 21.55 -7.58 -18.47
C SER A 688 23.00 -7.62 -17.98
N ALA A 689 23.65 -6.46 -17.84
CA ALA A 689 25.01 -6.37 -17.31
C ALA A 689 25.13 -6.95 -15.88
N LEU A 690 24.15 -6.68 -15.01
CA LEU A 690 24.08 -7.24 -13.66
C LEU A 690 23.98 -8.78 -13.69
N LEU A 691 23.13 -9.34 -14.55
CA LEU A 691 22.95 -10.79 -14.66
C LEU A 691 24.21 -11.49 -15.19
N HIS A 692 24.88 -10.93 -16.20
CA HIS A 692 26.15 -11.47 -16.70
C HIS A 692 27.25 -11.43 -15.63
N ALA A 693 27.32 -10.35 -14.86
CA ALA A 693 28.23 -10.28 -13.71
C ALA A 693 27.88 -11.34 -12.65
N LEU A 694 26.59 -11.58 -12.40
CA LEU A 694 26.11 -12.55 -11.41
C LEU A 694 26.40 -14.00 -11.81
N GLN A 695 26.33 -14.32 -13.11
CA GLN A 695 26.64 -15.65 -13.64
C GLN A 695 28.05 -16.13 -13.28
N THR A 696 28.99 -15.20 -13.07
CA THR A 696 30.36 -15.55 -12.64
C THR A 696 30.44 -16.13 -11.23
N TYR A 697 29.37 -15.98 -10.43
CA TYR A 697 29.33 -16.40 -9.03
C TYR A 697 28.27 -17.46 -8.75
N VAL A 698 27.12 -17.39 -9.41
CA VAL A 698 25.98 -18.31 -9.20
C VAL A 698 25.33 -18.67 -10.53
N HIS A 699 24.76 -19.86 -10.63
CA HIS A 699 23.98 -20.25 -11.80
C HIS A 699 22.71 -19.39 -11.89
N VAL A 700 22.45 -18.83 -13.07
CA VAL A 700 21.26 -18.02 -13.37
C VAL A 700 20.52 -18.70 -14.50
N GLU A 701 19.48 -19.46 -14.16
CA GLU A 701 18.69 -20.26 -15.11
C GLU A 701 18.06 -19.41 -16.22
N ALA A 702 17.51 -18.25 -15.87
CA ALA A 702 16.82 -17.37 -16.82
C ALA A 702 17.73 -16.69 -17.85
N LEU A 703 19.07 -16.77 -17.72
CA LEU A 703 19.99 -15.95 -18.53
C LEU A 703 19.85 -16.19 -20.04
N GLU A 704 19.69 -17.45 -20.47
CA GLU A 704 19.51 -17.77 -21.89
C GLU A 704 18.25 -17.09 -22.47
N ILE A 705 17.15 -17.11 -21.70
CA ILE A 705 15.89 -16.46 -22.08
C ILE A 705 16.07 -14.93 -22.11
N PHE A 706 16.83 -14.36 -21.17
CA PHE A 706 17.20 -12.94 -21.18
C PHE A 706 18.00 -12.54 -22.42
N GLU A 707 18.95 -13.37 -22.89
CA GLU A 707 19.71 -13.11 -24.11
C GLU A 707 18.81 -13.14 -25.37
N LYS A 708 17.89 -14.10 -25.45
CA LYS A 708 16.86 -14.15 -26.49
C LYS A 708 15.98 -12.90 -26.45
N GLY A 709 15.54 -12.50 -25.25
CA GLY A 709 14.77 -11.28 -25.02
C GLY A 709 15.50 -10.02 -25.46
N THR A 710 16.81 -9.93 -25.20
CA THR A 710 17.66 -8.82 -25.64
C THR A 710 17.68 -8.70 -27.17
N LYS A 711 17.75 -9.82 -27.89
CA LYS A 711 17.68 -9.84 -29.36
C LYS A 711 16.32 -9.36 -29.86
N MET A 712 15.23 -9.83 -29.25
CA MET A 712 13.87 -9.41 -29.61
C MET A 712 13.64 -7.91 -29.38
N LEU A 713 14.06 -7.39 -28.23
CA LEU A 713 13.99 -5.97 -27.90
C LEU A 713 14.80 -5.13 -28.88
N LYS A 714 16.03 -5.53 -29.20
CA LYS A 714 16.87 -4.79 -30.15
C LYS A 714 16.20 -4.61 -31.51
N THR A 715 15.53 -5.65 -32.01
CA THR A 715 14.78 -5.57 -33.27
C THR A 715 13.57 -4.66 -33.14
N SER A 716 12.72 -4.90 -32.14
CA SER A 716 11.44 -4.18 -31.96
C SER A 716 11.64 -2.69 -31.66
N LEU A 717 12.57 -2.36 -30.76
CA LEU A 717 12.89 -0.97 -30.39
C LEU A 717 13.62 -0.21 -31.51
N GLY A 718 14.30 -0.93 -32.41
CA GLY A 718 14.95 -0.35 -33.58
C GLY A 718 13.98 0.42 -34.48
N HIS A 719 12.72 -0.02 -34.60
CA HIS A 719 11.68 0.69 -35.37
C HIS A 719 11.37 2.09 -34.83
N PHE A 720 11.65 2.34 -33.54
CA PHE A 720 11.44 3.62 -32.87
C PHE A 720 12.72 4.49 -32.87
N GLY A 721 13.78 4.04 -33.52
CA GLY A 721 15.09 4.69 -33.49
C GLY A 721 15.74 4.66 -32.10
N VAL A 722 15.50 3.59 -31.34
CA VAL A 722 16.09 3.32 -30.03
C VAL A 722 17.18 2.27 -30.18
N THR A 723 18.39 2.57 -29.70
CA THR A 723 19.55 1.68 -29.76
C THR A 723 19.77 1.01 -28.42
N MET A 724 19.96 -0.32 -28.45
CA MET A 724 20.30 -1.17 -27.31
C MET A 724 21.76 -1.57 -27.31
#